data_AF-K1QFC1-F1
#
_entry.id   AF-K1QFC1-F1
#
_cell.length_a   1.000
_cell.length_b   1.000
_cell.length_c   1.000
_cell.angle_alpha   90.00
_cell.angle_beta   90.00
_cell.angle_gamma   90.00
#
_symmetry.space_group_name_H-M   'P 1'
#
loop_
_entity.id
_entity.type
_entity.pdbx_description
1 polymer ?
#
loop_
_entity_poly.entity_id
_entity_poly.type
_entity_poly.pdbx_seq_one_letter_code
_entity_poly.pdbx_strand_id
1 'polypeptide(L)'
;MSGKKVTIKSENPKGDLPCIVFNELLAESDKGLVVIQEWWGMNKQIKEEAHNISKMGKFVSIVPDLYRGKIATDNEEAGHLMSNLDWQGAVKDIRASILHLKSMGCKKVGVTGFCMGGALSLAAGALLQGVVDAIAPFYGIPDEKLCDVSTIKCPVQCHFAALDHLVGFSSLKDAEKLEEKLKAGNVDYEMNIYDGAAHAFTNATGPNYNKDSCHLALQRLCTFMNKSLERVEERPHFRNRLGLICSCLGSVVGTGNIWRFPRILASNSEEQGGLVFLIAWVLFLVLWSSPMLLIEYGTGRYTRKAVIGSFRHIIGDGATWCGAWITMVTFLISCYYSVVLGWCLYYFVYMIGHDLPETAAEGEKIFQDFAEHSNWPILTHAIASSLAGLAVLRGVSTIEKTNMFLVPLLLVIILFTFVWSLTRDYADVGIRFLFTPHWDSFGEPRLWVDALSQNAFDTGAGMGLMIPYASFMTINNNIVKYGILIPSINNLISLICGIMLFATVFSTMIALEPTISKPGILDIMKQAGPGSTGLTFIWIPVLFSTIGTFGRILCVLFFACLSIAGVTSLVANVEMVTHTLYDFGVPRKFGMPCTVLLLFLGGLASALNLDVLTNQDFVWGFALVINGFMLQIMVVTYGSRKFREEMFNRYSLGDWRLPRVWEWLVKIIAPLEALFIIGWWAYDLIDGEAGDEEKWYEFGRETLVITVVQWGGLMVLLFSINMIYLCCRRSEGEDTVRLLGQKDLETSATEKVISYKDVQL
;
A
#
# COMPACT_ATOMS: atom_id res chain seq x y z
N MET A 1 44.80 7.22 1.85
CA MET A 1 43.44 7.34 1.29
C MET A 1 43.32 6.33 0.16
N SER A 2 42.53 5.27 0.32
CA SER A 2 42.54 4.12 -0.62
C SER A 2 41.44 4.25 -1.68
N GLY A 3 41.59 5.22 -2.59
CA GLY A 3 40.89 5.15 -3.88
C GLY A 3 41.60 4.14 -4.79
N LYS A 4 40.84 3.36 -5.56
CA LYS A 4 41.40 2.37 -6.48
C LYS A 4 41.66 3.02 -7.83
N LYS A 5 42.87 2.85 -8.35
CA LYS A 5 43.21 3.28 -9.71
C LYS A 5 42.61 2.31 -10.71
N VAL A 6 41.89 2.85 -11.69
CA VAL A 6 41.34 2.10 -12.82
C VAL A 6 41.67 2.84 -14.11
N THR A 7 41.77 2.11 -15.21
CA THR A 7 41.95 2.68 -16.54
C THR A 7 40.76 2.28 -17.39
N ILE A 8 40.05 3.26 -17.94
CA ILE A 8 38.84 3.03 -18.73
C ILE A 8 39.08 3.40 -20.20
N LYS A 9 38.47 2.65 -21.12
CA LYS A 9 38.53 2.96 -22.54
C LYS A 9 37.62 4.16 -22.85
N SER A 10 38.17 5.16 -23.52
CA SER A 10 37.44 6.38 -23.92
C SER A 10 37.43 6.52 -25.44
N GLU A 11 36.36 7.14 -25.96
CA GLU A 11 36.27 7.57 -27.36
C GLU A 11 37.07 8.86 -27.64
N ASN A 12 37.73 9.42 -26.61
CA ASN A 12 38.65 10.52 -26.76
C ASN A 12 39.89 10.08 -27.57
N PRO A 13 40.29 10.80 -28.65
CA PRO A 13 41.49 10.50 -29.43
C PRO A 13 42.79 10.43 -28.62
N LYS A 14 42.82 11.01 -27.41
CA LYS A 14 43.95 10.91 -26.47
C LYS A 14 44.15 9.50 -25.87
N GLY A 15 43.21 8.57 -26.09
CA GLY A 15 43.30 7.18 -25.66
C GLY A 15 42.78 6.94 -24.25
N ASP A 16 43.28 5.86 -23.63
CA ASP A 16 42.85 5.37 -22.33
C ASP A 16 42.82 6.45 -21.24
N LEU A 17 41.77 6.42 -20.41
CA LEU A 17 41.50 7.41 -19.37
C LEU A 17 41.84 6.82 -17.98
N PRO A 18 42.91 7.29 -17.32
CA PRO A 18 43.17 6.99 -15.92
C PRO A 18 42.09 7.61 -15.04
N CYS A 19 41.60 6.83 -14.08
CA CYS A 19 40.60 7.26 -13.12
C CYS A 19 40.96 6.76 -11.71
N ILE A 20 40.35 7.39 -10.70
CA ILE A 20 40.32 6.86 -9.33
C ILE A 20 38.87 6.66 -8.92
N VAL A 21 38.55 5.46 -8.44
CA VAL A 21 37.23 5.10 -7.90
C VAL A 21 37.27 5.04 -6.37
N PHE A 22 36.28 5.64 -5.73
CA PHE A 22 36.07 5.64 -4.29
C PHE A 22 34.81 4.83 -3.90
N ASN A 23 34.87 4.21 -2.72
CA ASN A 23 33.80 3.42 -2.10
C ASN A 23 33.29 2.21 -2.94
N GLU A 24 34.18 1.41 -3.55
CA GLU A 24 33.78 0.17 -4.26
C GLU A 24 33.03 -0.85 -3.38
N LEU A 25 33.25 -0.85 -2.07
CA LEU A 25 32.54 -1.73 -1.13
C LEU A 25 31.05 -1.39 -1.00
N LEU A 26 30.63 -0.20 -1.45
CA LEU A 26 29.25 0.16 -1.67
C LEU A 26 28.75 -0.31 -3.05
N ALA A 27 29.25 -1.42 -3.60
CA ALA A 27 28.80 -2.00 -4.87
C ALA A 27 27.30 -2.38 -4.90
N GLU A 28 26.59 -2.28 -3.76
CA GLU A 28 25.13 -2.36 -3.68
C GLU A 28 24.43 -0.97 -3.74
N SER A 29 25.16 0.14 -3.74
CA SER A 29 24.62 1.48 -3.97
C SER A 29 24.26 1.62 -5.45
N ASP A 30 22.99 1.94 -5.72
CA ASP A 30 22.47 2.13 -7.06
C ASP A 30 22.83 3.50 -7.68
N LYS A 31 23.57 4.34 -6.95
CA LYS A 31 23.90 5.73 -7.30
C LYS A 31 25.41 5.92 -7.54
N GLY A 32 25.75 6.33 -8.76
CA GLY A 32 27.11 6.72 -9.15
C GLY A 32 27.28 8.23 -9.28
N LEU A 33 28.50 8.73 -9.06
CA LEU A 33 28.82 10.15 -9.24
C LEU A 33 30.18 10.34 -9.92
N VAL A 34 30.21 11.06 -11.04
CA VAL A 34 31.47 11.53 -11.64
C VAL A 34 31.85 12.86 -11.01
N VAL A 35 33.08 12.97 -10.48
CA VAL A 35 33.60 14.19 -9.84
C VAL A 35 34.77 14.72 -10.68
N ILE A 36 34.59 15.88 -11.31
CA ILE A 36 35.55 16.45 -12.26
C ILE A 36 36.45 17.48 -11.58
N GLN A 37 37.76 17.36 -11.85
CA GLN A 37 38.82 18.23 -11.36
C GLN A 37 38.71 19.70 -11.78
N GLU A 38 39.31 20.57 -10.98
CA GLU A 38 39.62 21.95 -11.35
C GLU A 38 40.73 21.99 -12.42
N TRP A 39 41.07 23.19 -12.89
CA TRP A 39 42.12 23.44 -13.87
C TRP A 39 43.55 22.97 -13.48
N TRP A 40 43.76 22.58 -12.21
CA TRP A 40 45.05 22.11 -11.67
C TRP A 40 45.42 20.68 -12.07
N GLY A 41 44.47 19.86 -12.51
CA GLY A 41 44.68 18.42 -12.68
C GLY A 41 44.20 17.57 -11.50
N MET A 42 44.38 16.26 -11.59
CA MET A 42 43.94 15.30 -10.55
C MET A 42 44.89 15.31 -9.33
N ASN A 43 44.93 16.43 -8.63
CA ASN A 43 45.77 16.68 -7.47
C ASN A 43 45.25 15.99 -6.19
N LYS A 44 45.87 16.28 -5.04
CA LYS A 44 45.46 15.69 -3.75
C LYS A 44 44.10 16.23 -3.27
N GLN A 45 43.85 17.53 -3.45
CA GLN A 45 42.63 18.19 -2.99
C GLN A 45 41.39 17.61 -3.66
N ILE A 46 41.37 17.43 -4.99
CA ILE A 46 40.18 16.88 -5.66
C ILE A 46 39.91 15.41 -5.27
N LYS A 47 40.97 14.63 -4.99
CA LYS A 47 40.84 13.24 -4.51
C LYS A 47 40.21 13.20 -3.11
N GLU A 48 40.60 14.13 -2.25
CA GLU A 48 40.02 14.29 -0.91
C GLU A 48 38.56 14.71 -0.99
N GLU A 49 38.26 15.68 -1.85
CA GLU A 49 36.91 16.19 -2.08
C GLU A 49 35.97 15.10 -2.59
N ALA A 50 36.39 14.37 -3.63
CA ALA A 50 35.62 13.24 -4.18
C ALA A 50 35.40 12.12 -3.15
N HIS A 51 36.39 11.84 -2.29
CA HIS A 51 36.24 10.87 -1.21
C HIS A 51 35.25 11.34 -0.15
N ASN A 52 35.27 12.62 0.21
CA ASN A 52 34.34 13.22 1.16
C ASN A 52 32.90 13.21 0.63
N ILE A 53 32.70 13.63 -0.62
CA ILE A 53 31.39 13.58 -1.30
C ILE A 53 30.88 12.14 -1.38
N SER A 54 31.75 11.19 -1.77
CA SER A 54 31.41 9.77 -1.86
C SER A 54 30.93 9.21 -0.52
N LYS A 55 31.57 9.58 0.59
CA LYS A 55 31.16 9.18 1.95
C LYS A 55 29.88 9.87 2.40
N MET A 56 29.80 11.19 2.25
CA MET A 56 28.67 12.00 2.73
C MET A 56 27.39 11.66 1.98
N GLY A 57 27.48 11.50 0.66
CA GLY A 57 26.35 11.18 -0.20
C GLY A 57 26.08 9.69 -0.41
N LYS A 58 26.95 8.79 0.09
CA LYS A 58 26.90 7.34 -0.14
C LYS A 58 26.91 6.94 -1.63
N PHE A 59 27.70 7.64 -2.44
CA PHE A 59 27.85 7.39 -3.87
C PHE A 59 29.07 6.53 -4.17
N VAL A 60 29.01 5.69 -5.21
CA VAL A 60 30.22 5.18 -5.87
C VAL A 60 30.75 6.31 -6.74
N SER A 61 31.90 6.90 -6.38
CA SER A 61 32.43 8.10 -7.06
C SER A 61 33.64 7.77 -7.92
N ILE A 62 33.70 8.37 -9.11
CA ILE A 62 34.84 8.26 -10.02
C ILE A 62 35.41 9.64 -10.35
N VAL A 63 36.73 9.78 -10.28
CA VAL A 63 37.47 10.98 -10.68
C VAL A 63 38.25 10.67 -11.94
N PRO A 64 37.85 11.17 -13.13
CA PRO A 64 38.62 11.02 -14.35
C PRO A 64 39.79 12.00 -14.41
N ASP A 65 40.98 11.52 -14.77
CA ASP A 65 42.17 12.35 -14.99
C ASP A 65 42.20 12.88 -16.43
N LEU A 66 41.55 14.04 -16.62
CA LEU A 66 41.41 14.68 -17.93
C LEU A 66 42.75 15.16 -18.51
N TYR A 67 43.81 15.23 -17.69
CA TYR A 67 45.16 15.62 -18.13
C TYR A 67 46.14 14.44 -18.20
N ARG A 68 45.66 13.20 -17.97
CA ARG A 68 46.45 11.97 -18.12
C ARG A 68 47.75 11.99 -17.28
N GLY A 69 47.64 12.41 -16.02
CA GLY A 69 48.72 12.38 -15.04
C GLY A 69 49.45 13.71 -14.85
N LYS A 70 49.16 14.74 -15.66
CA LYS A 70 49.74 16.07 -15.47
C LYS A 70 48.98 16.83 -14.38
N ILE A 71 49.73 17.47 -13.48
CA ILE A 71 49.21 18.29 -12.39
C ILE A 71 50.01 19.59 -12.43
N ALA A 72 49.31 20.72 -12.57
CA ALA A 72 49.94 22.03 -12.56
C ALA A 72 50.41 22.41 -11.15
N THR A 73 51.54 23.09 -11.08
CA THR A 73 52.12 23.59 -9.83
C THR A 73 51.96 25.10 -9.64
N ASP A 74 51.67 25.83 -10.72
CA ASP A 74 51.41 27.26 -10.72
C ASP A 74 50.28 27.64 -11.71
N ASN A 75 49.85 28.91 -11.65
CA ASN A 75 48.75 29.43 -12.46
C ASN A 75 49.04 29.43 -13.97
N GLU A 76 50.31 29.61 -14.38
CA GLU A 76 50.69 29.65 -15.79
C GLU A 76 50.58 28.25 -16.41
N GLU A 77 51.09 27.24 -15.70
CA GLU A 77 50.95 25.84 -16.09
C GLU A 77 49.47 25.40 -16.10
N ALA A 78 48.68 25.78 -15.09
CA ALA A 78 47.24 25.48 -15.04
C ALA A 78 46.49 26.13 -16.21
N GLY A 79 46.81 27.39 -16.52
CA GLY A 79 46.28 28.11 -17.68
C GLY A 79 46.64 27.44 -19.00
N HIS A 80 47.89 26.99 -19.15
CA HIS A 80 48.33 26.24 -20.33
C HIS A 80 47.63 24.88 -20.48
N LEU A 81 47.43 24.14 -19.39
CA LEU A 81 46.73 22.85 -19.43
C LEU A 81 45.27 23.03 -19.83
N MET A 82 44.57 24.01 -19.24
CA MET A 82 43.16 24.27 -19.55
C MET A 82 42.98 24.79 -20.99
N SER A 83 43.87 25.69 -21.45
CA SER A 83 43.81 26.23 -22.82
C SER A 83 44.04 25.17 -23.89
N ASN A 84 44.82 24.12 -23.57
CA ASN A 84 45.09 22.98 -24.46
C ASN A 84 44.16 21.78 -24.21
N LEU A 85 43.14 21.94 -23.36
CA LEU A 85 42.16 20.88 -23.14
C LEU A 85 41.27 20.72 -24.37
N ASP A 86 41.17 19.49 -24.88
CA ASP A 86 40.15 19.13 -25.85
C ASP A 86 38.82 18.98 -25.10
N TRP A 87 38.00 20.03 -25.09
CA TRP A 87 36.73 20.06 -24.36
C TRP A 87 35.73 19.02 -24.89
N GLN A 88 35.68 18.77 -26.20
CA GLN A 88 34.82 17.73 -26.76
C GLN A 88 35.32 16.33 -26.39
N GLY A 89 36.63 16.12 -26.43
CA GLY A 89 37.28 14.91 -25.93
C GLY A 89 37.03 14.68 -24.44
N ALA A 90 37.06 15.73 -23.62
CA ALA A 90 36.77 15.66 -22.18
C ALA A 90 35.31 15.26 -21.91
N VAL A 91 34.35 15.72 -22.71
CA VAL A 91 32.95 15.26 -22.63
C VAL A 91 32.83 13.76 -22.95
N LYS A 92 33.63 13.24 -23.91
CA LYS A 92 33.70 11.79 -24.19
C LYS A 92 34.32 11.01 -23.03
N ASP A 93 35.35 11.56 -22.37
CA ASP A 93 35.93 10.99 -21.16
C ASP A 93 34.89 10.88 -20.03
N ILE A 94 34.08 11.94 -19.83
CA ILE A 94 32.99 11.94 -18.84
C ILE A 94 31.94 10.87 -19.18
N ARG A 95 31.57 10.73 -20.46
CA ARG A 95 30.66 9.66 -20.92
C ARG A 95 31.23 8.28 -20.58
N ALA A 96 32.52 8.04 -20.83
CA ALA A 96 33.17 6.79 -20.50
C ALA A 96 33.14 6.51 -18.98
N SER A 97 33.37 7.53 -18.14
CA SER A 97 33.27 7.40 -16.68
C SER A 97 31.86 7.05 -16.22
N ILE A 98 30.82 7.67 -16.80
CA ILE A 98 29.42 7.34 -16.51
C ILE A 98 29.12 5.88 -16.86
N LEU A 99 29.52 5.44 -18.05
CA LEU A 99 29.29 4.06 -18.51
C LEU A 99 30.05 3.05 -17.64
N HIS A 100 31.25 3.40 -17.16
CA HIS A 100 32.00 2.56 -16.25
C HIS A 100 31.27 2.39 -14.91
N LEU A 101 30.81 3.48 -14.30
CA LEU A 101 29.99 3.40 -13.09
C LEU A 101 28.73 2.55 -13.30
N LYS A 102 28.06 2.68 -14.46
CA LYS A 102 26.93 1.82 -14.83
C LYS A 102 27.30 0.34 -14.92
N SER A 103 28.48 0.03 -15.46
CA SER A 103 28.99 -1.36 -15.51
C SER A 103 29.33 -1.93 -14.13
N MET A 104 29.63 -1.08 -13.14
CA MET A 104 29.87 -1.46 -11.75
C MET A 104 28.57 -1.66 -10.94
N GLY A 105 27.40 -1.47 -11.54
CA GLY A 105 26.10 -1.69 -10.90
C GLY A 105 25.33 -0.40 -10.55
N CYS A 106 25.92 0.79 -10.74
CA CYS A 106 25.21 2.06 -10.54
C CYS A 106 24.11 2.21 -11.60
N LYS A 107 22.85 2.35 -11.21
CA LYS A 107 21.73 2.47 -12.16
C LYS A 107 21.52 3.90 -12.63
N LYS A 108 21.74 4.85 -11.73
CA LYS A 108 21.64 6.29 -11.97
C LYS A 108 23.00 6.93 -11.70
N VAL A 109 23.45 7.80 -12.60
CA VAL A 109 24.76 8.44 -12.49
C VAL A 109 24.66 9.94 -12.69
N GLY A 110 25.10 10.69 -11.67
CA GLY A 110 25.22 12.14 -11.72
C GLY A 110 26.61 12.61 -12.13
N VAL A 111 26.75 13.89 -12.47
CA VAL A 111 28.04 14.55 -12.73
C VAL A 111 28.14 15.83 -11.92
N THR A 112 29.27 16.03 -11.24
CA THR A 112 29.62 17.26 -10.54
C THR A 112 31.06 17.63 -10.85
N GLY A 113 31.41 18.89 -10.70
CA GLY A 113 32.78 19.35 -10.91
C GLY A 113 32.96 20.81 -10.51
N PHE A 114 34.23 21.21 -10.39
CA PHE A 114 34.63 22.49 -9.83
C PHE A 114 35.40 23.32 -10.86
N CYS A 115 35.11 24.63 -10.98
CA CYS A 115 35.75 25.54 -11.93
C CYS A 115 35.61 25.00 -13.38
N MET A 116 36.70 24.64 -14.05
CA MET A 116 36.71 23.93 -15.33
C MET A 116 35.80 22.69 -15.32
N GLY A 117 35.81 21.91 -14.23
CA GLY A 117 34.93 20.76 -14.05
C GLY A 117 33.45 21.13 -13.91
N GLY A 118 33.14 22.33 -13.39
CA GLY A 118 31.79 22.87 -13.33
C GLY A 118 31.25 23.17 -14.73
N ALA A 119 32.06 23.85 -15.55
CA ALA A 119 31.74 24.09 -16.96
C ALA A 119 31.53 22.78 -17.75
N LEU A 120 32.39 21.78 -17.52
CA LEU A 120 32.25 20.45 -18.12
C LEU A 120 31.01 19.68 -17.61
N SER A 121 30.56 19.93 -16.38
CA SER A 121 29.33 19.32 -15.85
C SER A 121 28.08 19.85 -16.57
N LEU A 122 28.04 21.16 -16.85
CA LEU A 122 26.99 21.75 -17.70
C LEU A 122 27.05 21.21 -19.13
N ALA A 123 28.25 21.12 -19.71
CA ALA A 123 28.43 20.54 -21.04
C ALA A 123 27.99 19.06 -21.10
N ALA A 124 28.27 18.28 -20.05
CA ALA A 124 27.79 16.90 -19.93
C ALA A 124 26.25 16.85 -19.89
N GLY A 125 25.59 17.73 -19.13
CA GLY A 125 24.13 17.82 -19.11
C GLY A 125 23.51 18.11 -20.48
N ALA A 126 24.14 19.00 -21.25
CA ALA A 126 23.64 19.41 -22.56
C ALA A 126 23.92 18.36 -23.65
N LEU A 127 25.11 17.76 -23.65
CA LEU A 127 25.60 16.91 -24.74
C LEU A 127 25.39 15.40 -24.49
N LEU A 128 25.24 14.96 -23.24
CA LEU A 128 25.10 13.54 -22.87
C LEU A 128 23.67 13.19 -22.43
N GLN A 129 22.66 13.78 -23.07
CA GLN A 129 21.25 13.56 -22.75
C GLN A 129 20.88 12.08 -22.82
N GLY A 130 20.14 11.60 -21.81
CA GLY A 130 19.77 10.19 -21.67
C GLY A 130 20.89 9.28 -21.14
N VAL A 131 22.11 9.81 -20.96
CA VAL A 131 23.23 9.09 -20.34
C VAL A 131 23.48 9.58 -18.93
N VAL A 132 23.48 10.91 -18.72
CA VAL A 132 23.58 11.54 -17.38
C VAL A 132 22.18 11.75 -16.78
N ASP A 133 22.06 11.48 -15.49
CA ASP A 133 20.77 11.51 -14.79
C ASP A 133 20.54 12.79 -13.98
N ALA A 134 21.60 13.46 -13.52
CA ALA A 134 21.55 14.77 -12.85
C ALA A 134 22.92 15.46 -12.91
N ILE A 135 22.97 16.80 -12.85
CA ILE A 135 24.24 17.54 -12.79
C ILE A 135 24.26 18.61 -11.69
N ALA A 136 25.43 18.86 -11.13
CA ALA A 136 25.63 19.93 -10.15
C ALA A 136 26.96 20.68 -10.38
N PRO A 137 26.97 21.74 -11.20
CA PRO A 137 28.18 22.50 -11.47
C PRO A 137 28.56 23.47 -10.33
N PHE A 138 29.85 23.54 -10.00
CA PHE A 138 30.42 24.56 -9.12
C PHE A 138 31.23 25.58 -9.92
N TYR A 139 30.77 26.84 -9.92
CA TYR A 139 31.42 28.04 -10.47
C TYR A 139 32.21 27.82 -11.78
N GLY A 140 31.50 27.48 -12.85
CA GLY A 140 32.07 27.44 -14.18
C GLY A 140 30.99 27.27 -15.23
N ILE A 141 31.07 28.06 -16.30
CA ILE A 141 30.10 28.09 -17.39
C ILE A 141 30.85 27.79 -18.69
N PRO A 142 30.39 26.81 -19.49
CA PRO A 142 31.05 26.50 -20.76
C PRO A 142 30.81 27.59 -21.79
N ASP A 143 31.74 27.72 -22.74
CA ASP A 143 31.56 28.59 -23.91
C ASP A 143 30.35 28.12 -24.73
N GLU A 144 29.54 29.05 -25.24
CA GLU A 144 28.35 28.76 -26.06
C GLU A 144 28.67 27.95 -27.32
N LYS A 145 29.91 28.05 -27.84
CA LYS A 145 30.38 27.24 -28.97
C LYS A 145 30.51 25.76 -28.63
N LEU A 146 30.70 25.41 -27.35
CA LEU A 146 30.80 24.02 -26.92
C LEU A 146 29.42 23.36 -26.83
N CYS A 147 28.46 24.03 -26.19
CA CYS A 147 27.11 23.52 -26.01
C CYS A 147 26.08 24.62 -25.69
N ASP A 148 24.83 24.36 -26.06
CA ASP A 148 23.68 25.14 -25.60
C ASP A 148 23.09 24.53 -24.33
N VAL A 149 23.29 25.22 -23.20
CA VAL A 149 22.80 24.81 -21.87
C VAL A 149 21.27 24.84 -21.75
N SER A 150 20.55 25.55 -22.63
CA SER A 150 19.08 25.54 -22.64
C SER A 150 18.51 24.19 -23.07
N THR A 151 19.34 23.33 -23.67
CA THR A 151 18.92 22.00 -24.15
C THR A 151 18.96 20.91 -23.07
N ILE A 152 19.44 21.22 -21.87
CA ILE A 152 19.60 20.26 -20.76
C ILE A 152 18.23 19.67 -20.37
N LYS A 153 18.17 18.35 -20.18
CA LYS A 153 16.93 17.64 -19.80
C LYS A 153 16.96 17.01 -18.41
N CYS A 154 18.14 16.82 -17.83
CA CYS A 154 18.27 16.30 -16.47
C CYS A 154 18.17 17.45 -15.45
N PRO A 155 17.79 17.15 -14.19
CA PRO A 155 17.81 18.15 -13.12
C PRO A 155 19.22 18.74 -12.92
N VAL A 156 19.27 20.04 -12.59
CA VAL A 156 20.51 20.81 -12.41
C VAL A 156 20.53 21.52 -11.05
N GLN A 157 21.62 21.43 -10.28
CA GLN A 157 21.85 22.29 -9.11
C GLN A 157 23.14 23.10 -9.25
N CYS A 158 23.02 24.39 -9.50
CA CYS A 158 24.15 25.29 -9.71
C CYS A 158 24.65 25.91 -8.40
N HIS A 159 25.96 26.08 -8.29
CA HIS A 159 26.62 26.71 -7.13
C HIS A 159 27.59 27.83 -7.58
N PHE A 160 27.31 29.09 -7.22
CA PHE A 160 28.11 30.26 -7.57
C PHE A 160 28.40 31.16 -6.35
N ALA A 161 29.47 31.94 -6.42
CA ALA A 161 29.93 32.82 -5.35
C ALA A 161 29.52 34.28 -5.63
N ALA A 162 29.03 35.01 -4.62
CA ALA A 162 28.60 36.39 -4.78
C ALA A 162 29.77 37.35 -5.09
N LEU A 163 30.98 37.04 -4.62
CA LEU A 163 32.20 37.83 -4.85
C LEU A 163 33.06 37.27 -6.00
N ASP A 164 32.48 36.44 -6.88
CA ASP A 164 33.19 35.95 -8.06
C ASP A 164 33.20 37.02 -9.17
N HIS A 165 34.40 37.39 -9.62
CA HIS A 165 34.63 38.44 -10.61
C HIS A 165 35.18 37.91 -11.95
N LEU A 166 35.21 36.59 -12.17
CA LEU A 166 35.67 35.99 -13.43
C LEU A 166 34.62 36.14 -14.54
N VAL A 167 34.66 37.28 -15.22
CA VAL A 167 33.75 37.62 -16.33
C VAL A 167 33.89 36.65 -17.49
N GLY A 168 32.75 36.18 -18.00
CA GLY A 168 32.65 35.22 -19.09
C GLY A 168 32.77 33.76 -18.65
N PHE A 169 32.89 33.49 -17.35
CA PHE A 169 33.09 32.12 -16.85
C PHE A 169 32.29 31.81 -15.59
N SER A 170 32.37 32.64 -14.54
CA SER A 170 31.71 32.33 -13.27
C SER A 170 31.30 33.55 -12.45
N SER A 171 31.39 34.76 -13.02
CA SER A 171 30.93 35.97 -12.33
C SER A 171 29.44 35.91 -12.03
N LEU A 172 28.99 36.67 -11.03
CA LEU A 172 27.57 36.73 -10.66
C LEU A 172 26.66 37.06 -11.87
N LYS A 173 27.09 37.98 -12.74
CA LYS A 173 26.36 38.33 -13.97
C LYS A 173 26.27 37.19 -14.97
N ASP A 174 27.28 36.32 -15.03
CA ASP A 174 27.25 35.15 -15.91
C ASP A 174 26.36 34.06 -15.32
N ALA A 175 26.32 33.91 -14.00
CA ALA A 175 25.39 33.02 -13.31
C ALA A 175 23.93 33.43 -13.53
N GLU A 176 23.62 34.73 -13.46
CA GLU A 176 22.29 35.28 -13.79
C GLU A 176 21.88 34.96 -15.25
N LYS A 177 22.80 35.16 -16.20
CA LYS A 177 22.55 34.80 -17.62
C LYS A 177 22.36 33.30 -17.82
N LEU A 178 23.11 32.47 -17.10
CA LEU A 178 22.91 31.02 -17.12
C LEU A 178 21.50 30.68 -16.62
N GLU A 179 21.06 31.29 -15.53
CA GLU A 179 19.73 31.08 -14.97
C GLU A 179 18.63 31.45 -15.99
N GLU A 180 18.75 32.60 -16.67
CA GLU A 180 17.83 33.00 -17.73
C GLU A 180 17.75 31.96 -18.86
N LYS A 181 18.89 31.39 -19.27
CA LYS A 181 18.92 30.35 -20.31
C LYS A 181 18.30 29.03 -19.86
N LEU A 182 18.58 28.59 -18.63
CA LEU A 182 17.98 27.38 -18.07
C LEU A 182 16.46 27.53 -17.97
N LYS A 183 15.99 28.70 -17.53
CA LYS A 183 14.57 29.04 -17.48
C LYS A 183 13.93 29.08 -18.87
N ALA A 184 14.58 29.69 -19.86
CA ALA A 184 14.11 29.73 -21.24
C ALA A 184 14.02 28.33 -21.87
N GLY A 185 14.94 27.43 -21.50
CA GLY A 185 14.94 26.02 -21.91
C GLY A 185 13.94 25.12 -21.18
N ASN A 186 13.20 25.65 -20.19
CA ASN A 186 12.33 24.89 -19.29
C ASN A 186 13.07 23.73 -18.59
N VAL A 187 14.31 23.99 -18.18
CA VAL A 187 15.15 23.04 -17.43
C VAL A 187 14.71 23.02 -15.96
N ASP A 188 14.67 21.83 -15.33
CA ASP A 188 14.46 21.70 -13.88
C ASP A 188 15.77 22.06 -13.17
N TYR A 189 15.83 23.23 -12.52
CA TYR A 189 17.06 23.74 -11.92
C TYR A 189 16.88 24.35 -10.52
N GLU A 190 17.95 24.30 -9.73
CA GLU A 190 18.12 25.01 -8.46
C GLU A 190 19.38 25.90 -8.55
N MET A 191 19.24 27.22 -8.36
CA MET A 191 20.36 28.17 -8.37
C MET A 191 20.75 28.54 -6.93
N ASN A 192 22.02 28.33 -6.56
CA ASN A 192 22.55 28.68 -5.25
C ASN A 192 23.69 29.68 -5.36
N ILE A 193 23.50 30.85 -4.74
CA ILE A 193 24.53 31.90 -4.62
C ILE A 193 24.97 31.97 -3.16
N TYR A 194 26.28 32.00 -2.93
CA TYR A 194 26.89 32.03 -1.60
C TYR A 194 27.45 33.43 -1.28
N ASP A 195 26.83 34.09 -0.30
CA ASP A 195 27.26 35.40 0.18
C ASP A 195 28.62 35.31 0.88
N GLY A 196 29.50 36.30 0.65
CA GLY A 196 30.84 36.33 1.23
C GLY A 196 31.82 35.29 0.69
N ALA A 197 31.43 34.48 -0.30
CA ALA A 197 32.29 33.55 -1.00
C ALA A 197 32.83 34.14 -2.31
N ALA A 198 34.07 33.79 -2.67
CA ALA A 198 34.72 34.13 -3.93
C ALA A 198 34.94 32.89 -4.82
N HIS A 199 35.53 33.06 -6.01
CA HIS A 199 35.83 31.94 -6.90
C HIS A 199 36.65 30.85 -6.20
N ALA A 200 36.38 29.58 -6.49
CA ALA A 200 37.04 28.44 -5.88
C ALA A 200 36.85 28.29 -4.35
N PHE A 201 35.72 28.75 -3.80
CA PHE A 201 35.47 28.72 -2.35
C PHE A 201 35.43 27.32 -1.71
N THR A 202 35.30 26.24 -2.49
CA THR A 202 35.39 24.87 -1.95
C THR A 202 36.82 24.32 -1.93
N ASN A 203 37.78 25.02 -2.54
CA ASN A 203 39.16 24.56 -2.59
C ASN A 203 39.88 24.85 -1.26
N ALA A 204 39.94 23.85 -0.38
CA ALA A 204 40.55 23.93 0.95
C ALA A 204 42.03 24.34 0.98
N THR A 205 42.72 24.27 -0.16
CA THR A 205 44.12 24.67 -0.29
C THR A 205 44.30 26.06 -0.91
N GLY A 206 43.22 26.67 -1.40
CA GLY A 206 43.22 27.96 -2.08
C GLY A 206 43.00 29.15 -1.13
N PRO A 207 43.40 30.36 -1.55
CA PRO A 207 43.25 31.58 -0.75
C PRO A 207 41.79 32.01 -0.54
N ASN A 208 40.87 31.53 -1.39
CA ASN A 208 39.44 31.89 -1.36
C ASN A 208 38.58 30.88 -0.59
N TYR A 209 39.19 29.89 0.08
CA TYR A 209 38.45 28.85 0.79
C TYR A 209 37.51 29.47 1.84
N ASN A 210 36.22 29.19 1.70
CA ASN A 210 35.20 29.59 2.67
C ASN A 210 34.57 28.31 3.25
N LYS A 211 34.94 27.98 4.50
CA LYS A 211 34.57 26.72 5.15
C LYS A 211 33.05 26.54 5.24
N ASP A 212 32.32 27.57 5.60
CA ASP A 212 30.87 27.50 5.83
C ASP A 212 30.11 27.36 4.52
N SER A 213 30.48 28.18 3.52
CA SER A 213 29.93 28.08 2.17
C SER A 213 30.25 26.74 1.53
N CYS A 214 31.48 26.24 1.70
CA CYS A 214 31.89 24.91 1.21
C CYS A 214 31.03 23.81 1.85
N HIS A 215 30.92 23.79 3.17
CA HIS A 215 30.12 22.77 3.87
C HIS A 215 28.66 22.78 3.42
N LEU A 216 28.04 23.96 3.35
CA LEU A 216 26.66 24.11 2.90
C LEU A 216 26.48 23.68 1.44
N ALA A 217 27.41 24.05 0.56
CA ALA A 217 27.34 23.69 -0.86
C ALA A 217 27.46 22.18 -1.09
N LEU A 218 28.39 21.52 -0.41
CA LEU A 218 28.54 20.07 -0.51
C LEU A 218 27.34 19.33 0.10
N GLN A 219 26.76 19.83 1.20
CA GLN A 219 25.54 19.26 1.78
C GLN A 219 24.36 19.36 0.80
N ARG A 220 24.18 20.51 0.16
CA ARG A 220 23.16 20.72 -0.89
C ARG A 220 23.37 19.78 -2.06
N LEU A 221 24.61 19.67 -2.56
CA LEU A 221 25.01 18.75 -3.62
C LEU A 221 24.61 17.30 -3.28
N CYS A 222 24.99 16.80 -2.10
CA CYS A 222 24.68 15.42 -1.71
C CYS A 222 23.19 15.18 -1.54
N THR A 223 22.44 16.17 -1.04
CA THR A 223 20.98 16.08 -0.88
C THR A 223 20.29 16.04 -2.24
N PHE A 224 20.66 16.96 -3.13
CA PHE A 224 20.15 17.03 -4.49
C PHE A 224 20.47 15.77 -5.29
N MET A 225 21.73 15.34 -5.31
CA MET A 225 22.13 14.12 -6.01
C MET A 225 21.42 12.88 -5.46
N ASN A 226 21.20 12.79 -4.15
CA ASN A 226 20.47 11.67 -3.58
C ASN A 226 19.01 11.62 -4.03
N LYS A 227 18.34 12.78 -4.11
CA LYS A 227 16.97 12.93 -4.60
C LYS A 227 16.87 12.65 -6.11
N SER A 228 17.76 13.25 -6.89
CA SER A 228 17.72 13.18 -8.36
C SER A 228 18.17 11.84 -8.93
N LEU A 229 19.04 11.12 -8.21
CA LEU A 229 19.49 9.77 -8.57
C LEU A 229 18.69 8.66 -7.87
N GLU A 230 17.69 9.01 -7.06
CA GLU A 230 16.81 8.02 -6.44
C GLU A 230 15.96 7.33 -7.51
N ARG A 231 15.91 6.00 -7.47
CA ARG A 231 15.05 5.24 -8.37
C ARG A 231 13.59 5.58 -8.04
N VAL A 232 12.91 6.26 -8.96
CA VAL A 232 11.46 6.09 -9.07
C VAL A 232 11.27 4.70 -9.64
N GLU A 233 11.07 3.68 -8.79
CA GLU A 233 10.42 2.47 -9.28
C GLU A 233 9.11 2.94 -9.90
N GLU A 234 8.95 2.76 -11.22
CA GLU A 234 7.63 2.89 -11.83
C GLU A 234 6.71 1.99 -11.01
N ARG A 235 5.82 2.64 -10.24
CA ARG A 235 5.00 1.93 -9.28
C ARG A 235 4.14 0.94 -10.06
N PRO A 236 4.05 -0.32 -9.60
CA PRO A 236 3.24 -1.30 -10.28
C PRO A 236 1.80 -0.79 -10.43
N HIS A 237 1.22 -0.93 -11.61
CA HIS A 237 -0.18 -0.60 -11.87
C HIS A 237 -0.87 -1.81 -12.51
N PHE A 238 -2.19 -1.83 -12.45
CA PHE A 238 -2.97 -2.81 -13.21
C PHE A 238 -2.73 -2.62 -14.71
N ARG A 239 -2.52 -3.72 -15.44
CA ARG A 239 -2.27 -3.68 -16.89
C ARG A 239 -3.48 -3.25 -17.67
N ASN A 240 -4.67 -3.69 -17.24
CA ASN A 240 -5.93 -3.34 -17.89
C ASN A 240 -7.08 -3.16 -16.88
N ARG A 241 -8.18 -2.56 -17.35
CA ARG A 241 -9.35 -2.27 -16.51
C ARG A 241 -10.08 -3.52 -16.03
N LEU A 242 -10.13 -4.58 -16.84
CA LEU A 242 -10.77 -5.84 -16.46
C LEU A 242 -10.02 -6.51 -15.31
N GLY A 243 -8.68 -6.54 -15.38
CA GLY A 243 -7.83 -7.06 -14.32
C GLY A 243 -8.02 -6.36 -12.98
N LEU A 244 -8.21 -5.04 -13.02
CA LEU A 244 -8.57 -4.27 -11.84
C LEU A 244 -9.96 -4.64 -11.32
N ILE A 245 -10.98 -4.67 -12.18
CA ILE A 245 -12.37 -5.00 -11.78
C ILE A 245 -12.44 -6.41 -11.21
N CYS A 246 -11.83 -7.40 -11.87
CA CYS A 246 -11.76 -8.78 -11.38
C CYS A 246 -11.03 -8.85 -10.04
N SER A 247 -9.98 -8.05 -9.83
CA SER A 247 -9.26 -8.06 -8.54
C SER A 247 -10.11 -7.46 -7.42
N CYS A 248 -10.78 -6.33 -7.66
CA CYS A 248 -11.70 -5.74 -6.69
C CYS A 248 -12.95 -6.59 -6.44
N LEU A 249 -13.46 -7.30 -7.46
CA LEU A 249 -14.54 -8.26 -7.28
C LEU A 249 -14.07 -9.48 -6.49
N GLY A 250 -12.89 -10.03 -6.79
CA GLY A 250 -12.33 -11.18 -6.08
C GLY A 250 -12.08 -10.93 -4.60
N SER A 251 -11.89 -9.68 -4.20
CA SER A 251 -11.72 -9.29 -2.79
C SER A 251 -13.03 -9.16 -2.01
N VAL A 252 -14.18 -9.05 -2.70
CA VAL A 252 -15.50 -8.84 -2.06
C VAL A 252 -16.44 -10.02 -2.28
N VAL A 253 -16.38 -10.65 -3.46
CA VAL A 253 -17.12 -11.87 -3.76
C VAL A 253 -16.40 -13.05 -3.10
N GLY A 254 -16.84 -13.35 -1.87
CA GLY A 254 -16.22 -14.30 -0.98
C GLY A 254 -17.17 -15.40 -0.51
N THR A 255 -16.71 -16.13 0.50
CA THR A 255 -17.55 -17.10 1.23
C THR A 255 -18.77 -16.42 1.87
N GLY A 256 -18.64 -15.12 2.22
CA GLY A 256 -19.72 -14.29 2.74
C GLY A 256 -20.97 -14.25 1.86
N ASN A 257 -20.81 -14.23 0.53
CA ASN A 257 -21.96 -14.21 -0.40
C ASN A 257 -22.59 -15.59 -0.55
N ILE A 258 -21.78 -16.64 -0.59
CA ILE A 258 -22.21 -17.99 -0.98
C ILE A 258 -22.98 -18.68 0.14
N TRP A 259 -22.56 -18.52 1.40
CA TRP A 259 -23.16 -19.26 2.52
C TRP A 259 -23.57 -18.38 3.71
N ARG A 260 -22.79 -17.36 4.07
CA ARG A 260 -23.13 -16.47 5.20
C ARG A 260 -24.39 -15.65 4.91
N PHE A 261 -24.47 -15.04 3.73
CA PHE A 261 -25.64 -14.24 3.34
C PHE A 261 -26.96 -15.04 3.36
N PRO A 262 -27.06 -16.22 2.69
CA PRO A 262 -28.27 -17.03 2.78
C PRO A 262 -28.63 -17.44 4.21
N ARG A 263 -27.64 -17.74 5.06
CA ARG A 263 -27.86 -18.05 6.47
C ARG A 263 -28.42 -16.87 7.25
N ILE A 264 -27.78 -15.69 7.17
CA ILE A 264 -28.25 -14.50 7.89
C ILE A 264 -29.66 -14.10 7.43
N LEU A 265 -29.91 -14.17 6.13
CA LEU A 265 -31.22 -13.96 5.54
C LEU A 265 -32.25 -14.96 6.10
N ALA A 266 -31.90 -16.24 6.24
CA ALA A 266 -32.76 -17.24 6.87
C ALA A 266 -32.99 -16.94 8.36
N SER A 267 -31.94 -16.58 9.11
CA SER A 267 -32.03 -16.19 10.53
C SER A 267 -32.95 -14.99 10.76
N ASN A 268 -33.00 -14.06 9.81
CA ASN A 268 -33.86 -12.87 9.84
C ASN A 268 -35.15 -13.02 9.03
N SER A 269 -35.45 -14.23 8.56
CA SER A 269 -36.75 -14.54 7.96
C SER A 269 -37.69 -15.02 9.05
N GLU A 270 -38.92 -14.53 8.99
CA GLU A 270 -40.03 -14.99 9.83
C GLU A 270 -40.87 -16.03 9.08
N GLU A 271 -41.87 -16.61 9.74
CA GLU A 271 -42.72 -17.67 9.17
C GLU A 271 -43.32 -17.32 7.80
N GLN A 272 -43.50 -16.02 7.53
CA GLN A 272 -44.16 -15.52 6.31
C GLN A 272 -43.18 -15.25 5.15
N GLY A 273 -41.91 -14.90 5.42
CA GLY A 273 -40.92 -14.64 4.37
C GLY A 273 -39.76 -13.73 4.78
N GLY A 274 -38.83 -13.51 3.84
CA GLY A 274 -37.54 -12.84 4.08
C GLY A 274 -37.36 -11.47 3.40
N LEU A 275 -38.39 -10.91 2.75
CA LEU A 275 -38.22 -9.71 1.90
C LEU A 275 -37.77 -8.46 2.69
N VAL A 276 -38.22 -8.31 3.93
CA VAL A 276 -37.90 -7.12 4.73
C VAL A 276 -36.40 -7.03 5.03
N PHE A 277 -35.75 -8.16 5.31
CA PHE A 277 -34.29 -8.22 5.43
C PHE A 277 -33.59 -7.77 4.14
N LEU A 278 -34.05 -8.25 2.97
CA LEU A 278 -33.48 -7.85 1.68
C LEU A 278 -33.59 -6.34 1.44
N ILE A 279 -34.71 -5.72 1.81
CA ILE A 279 -34.91 -4.27 1.70
C ILE A 279 -33.92 -3.53 2.60
N ALA A 280 -33.81 -3.90 3.87
CA ALA A 280 -32.87 -3.28 4.81
C ALA A 280 -31.41 -3.47 4.34
N TRP A 281 -31.06 -4.67 3.88
CA TRP A 281 -29.72 -4.97 3.39
C TRP A 281 -29.36 -4.18 2.13
N VAL A 282 -30.27 -4.03 1.15
CA VAL A 282 -30.03 -3.16 -0.03
C VAL A 282 -29.93 -1.69 0.38
N LEU A 283 -30.67 -1.24 1.39
CA LEU A 283 -30.55 0.13 1.88
C LEU A 283 -29.13 0.43 2.39
N PHE A 284 -28.54 -0.50 3.17
CA PHE A 284 -27.18 -0.33 3.70
C PHE A 284 -26.06 -0.40 2.65
N LEU A 285 -26.33 -0.94 1.46
CA LEU A 285 -25.42 -0.78 0.32
C LEU A 285 -25.16 0.70 0.02
N VAL A 286 -26.21 1.53 0.09
CA VAL A 286 -26.16 2.96 -0.24
C VAL A 286 -25.80 3.80 0.98
N LEU A 287 -26.29 3.45 2.17
CA LEU A 287 -26.07 4.25 3.38
C LEU A 287 -24.69 4.04 4.01
N TRP A 288 -24.14 2.81 3.93
CA TRP A 288 -22.88 2.45 4.56
C TRP A 288 -21.80 2.03 3.56
N SER A 289 -22.03 0.92 2.84
CA SER A 289 -20.94 0.21 2.15
C SER A 289 -20.34 0.98 0.99
N SER A 290 -21.18 1.53 0.10
CA SER A 290 -20.69 2.37 -1.00
C SER A 290 -19.97 3.64 -0.50
N PRO A 291 -20.51 4.40 0.46
CA PRO A 291 -19.79 5.51 1.09
C PRO A 291 -18.43 5.13 1.65
N MET A 292 -18.31 4.03 2.40
CA MET A 292 -17.05 3.58 2.99
C MET A 292 -16.03 3.14 1.93
N LEU A 293 -16.46 2.36 0.93
CA LEU A 293 -15.57 1.93 -0.17
C LEU A 293 -15.08 3.12 -1.00
N LEU A 294 -15.90 4.15 -1.19
CA LEU A 294 -15.46 5.40 -1.82
C LEU A 294 -14.33 6.04 -1.01
N ILE A 295 -14.43 6.11 0.33
CA ILE A 295 -13.34 6.61 1.20
C ILE A 295 -12.07 5.82 0.94
N GLU A 296 -12.14 4.50 0.94
CA GLU A 296 -10.98 3.63 0.74
C GLU A 296 -10.33 3.83 -0.65
N TYR A 297 -11.13 3.83 -1.72
CA TYR A 297 -10.64 4.07 -3.08
C TYR A 297 -10.02 5.46 -3.24
N GLY A 298 -10.68 6.49 -2.71
CA GLY A 298 -10.20 7.87 -2.75
C GLY A 298 -8.88 8.01 -2.02
N THR A 299 -8.82 7.53 -0.78
CA THR A 299 -7.64 7.55 0.08
C THR A 299 -6.47 6.81 -0.57
N GLY A 300 -6.62 5.54 -0.92
CA GLY A 300 -5.51 4.74 -1.43
C GLY A 300 -4.95 5.26 -2.76
N ARG A 301 -5.82 5.71 -3.67
CA ARG A 301 -5.39 6.30 -4.95
C ARG A 301 -4.66 7.63 -4.75
N TYR A 302 -5.10 8.44 -3.79
CA TYR A 302 -4.52 9.74 -3.50
C TYR A 302 -3.18 9.63 -2.75
N THR A 303 -3.12 8.85 -1.67
CA THR A 303 -1.94 8.73 -0.80
C THR A 303 -0.86 7.81 -1.39
N ARG A 304 -1.28 6.84 -2.23
CA ARG A 304 -0.41 5.79 -2.78
C ARG A 304 0.29 4.99 -1.67
N LYS A 305 -0.41 4.75 -0.55
CA LYS A 305 0.11 4.06 0.63
C LYS A 305 -0.87 2.99 1.09
N ALA A 306 -0.43 2.10 1.97
CA ALA A 306 -1.29 1.23 2.75
C ALA A 306 -2.08 2.05 3.81
N VAL A 307 -2.92 1.37 4.59
CA VAL A 307 -3.86 2.01 5.53
C VAL A 307 -3.15 2.91 6.55
N ILE A 308 -2.16 2.37 7.27
CA ILE A 308 -1.39 3.11 8.29
C ILE A 308 -0.72 4.35 7.69
N GLY A 309 -0.02 4.18 6.56
CA GLY A 309 0.65 5.26 5.86
C GLY A 309 -0.31 6.34 5.34
N SER A 310 -1.54 5.95 5.00
CA SER A 310 -2.58 6.87 4.53
C SER A 310 -3.09 7.79 5.65
N PHE A 311 -3.37 7.24 6.83
CA PHE A 311 -3.75 8.05 7.99
C PHE A 311 -2.66 9.05 8.37
N ARG A 312 -1.40 8.58 8.40
CA ARG A 312 -0.24 9.43 8.65
C ARG A 312 -0.11 10.55 7.63
N HIS A 313 -0.37 10.28 6.35
CA HIS A 313 -0.26 11.28 5.28
C HIS A 313 -1.38 12.31 5.30
N ILE A 314 -2.62 11.91 5.59
CA ILE A 314 -3.80 12.77 5.51
C ILE A 314 -3.97 13.62 6.78
N ILE A 315 -3.78 13.02 7.96
CA ILE A 315 -4.05 13.67 9.25
C ILE A 315 -2.75 14.05 9.98
N GLY A 316 -1.73 13.18 9.89
CA GLY A 316 -0.45 13.35 10.59
C GLY A 316 -0.12 12.19 11.52
N ASP A 317 1.06 12.24 12.13
CA ASP A 317 1.62 11.11 12.89
C ASP A 317 0.77 10.72 14.11
N GLY A 318 0.05 11.68 14.71
CA GLY A 318 -0.85 11.44 15.84
C GLY A 318 -2.00 10.47 15.54
N ALA A 319 -2.41 10.33 14.28
CA ALA A 319 -3.52 9.47 13.87
C ALA A 319 -3.07 8.10 13.33
N THR A 320 -1.77 7.80 13.34
CA THR A 320 -1.22 6.53 12.81
C THR A 320 -1.83 5.30 13.49
N TRP A 321 -2.16 5.41 14.79
CA TRP A 321 -2.80 4.32 15.54
C TRP A 321 -4.20 3.96 15.01
N CYS A 322 -4.96 4.92 14.46
CA CYS A 322 -6.27 4.65 13.85
C CYS A 322 -6.12 3.75 12.61
N GLY A 323 -5.13 4.06 11.77
CA GLY A 323 -4.79 3.21 10.62
C GLY A 323 -4.29 1.83 11.06
N ALA A 324 -3.50 1.78 12.14
CA ALA A 324 -3.00 0.52 12.71
C ALA A 324 -4.13 -0.34 13.28
N TRP A 325 -5.15 0.28 13.90
CA TRP A 325 -6.35 -0.41 14.37
C TRP A 325 -7.04 -1.13 13.22
N ILE A 326 -7.33 -0.42 12.12
CA ILE A 326 -7.96 -1.01 10.93
C ILE A 326 -7.13 -2.18 10.39
N THR A 327 -5.81 -1.97 10.21
CA THR A 327 -4.92 -3.03 9.70
C THR A 327 -4.89 -4.26 10.62
N MET A 328 -4.85 -4.07 11.94
CA MET A 328 -4.79 -5.17 12.90
C MET A 328 -6.10 -5.93 13.01
N VAL A 329 -7.24 -5.24 13.06
CA VAL A 329 -8.57 -5.90 13.07
C VAL A 329 -8.73 -6.75 11.81
N THR A 330 -8.47 -6.17 10.63
CA THR A 330 -8.57 -6.91 9.36
C THR A 330 -7.57 -8.07 9.28
N PHE A 331 -6.35 -7.91 9.83
CA PHE A 331 -5.39 -9.01 9.95
C PHE A 331 -5.88 -10.14 10.88
N LEU A 332 -6.44 -9.82 12.04
CA LEU A 332 -6.97 -10.80 12.99
C LEU A 332 -8.18 -11.55 12.42
N ILE A 333 -9.01 -10.87 11.63
CA ILE A 333 -10.07 -11.52 10.83
C ILE A 333 -9.47 -12.52 9.85
N SER A 334 -8.41 -12.12 9.16
CA SER A 334 -7.73 -12.99 8.20
C SER A 334 -7.18 -14.26 8.85
N CYS A 335 -6.75 -14.20 10.10
CA CYS A 335 -6.18 -15.33 10.85
C CYS A 335 -7.15 -16.49 11.01
N TYR A 336 -8.42 -16.24 11.38
CA TYR A 336 -9.41 -17.32 11.48
C TYR A 336 -10.07 -17.60 10.11
N TYR A 337 -10.18 -16.60 9.25
CA TYR A 337 -10.75 -16.77 7.91
C TYR A 337 -9.94 -17.76 7.05
N SER A 338 -8.61 -17.74 7.15
CA SER A 338 -7.74 -18.70 6.45
C SER A 338 -7.92 -20.14 6.95
N VAL A 339 -8.32 -20.34 8.21
CA VAL A 339 -8.69 -21.65 8.76
C VAL A 339 -9.98 -22.15 8.11
N VAL A 340 -11.02 -21.32 8.04
CA VAL A 340 -12.29 -21.65 7.38
C VAL A 340 -12.08 -21.93 5.89
N LEU A 341 -11.21 -21.17 5.21
CA LEU A 341 -10.80 -21.49 3.84
C LEU A 341 -10.10 -22.86 3.75
N GLY A 342 -9.28 -23.22 4.74
CA GLY A 342 -8.72 -24.57 4.85
C GLY A 342 -9.80 -25.66 4.87
N TRP A 343 -10.91 -25.43 5.58
CA TRP A 343 -12.05 -26.35 5.60
C TRP A 343 -12.69 -26.50 4.23
N CYS A 344 -12.90 -25.39 3.51
CA CYS A 344 -13.42 -25.43 2.13
C CYS A 344 -12.51 -26.26 1.20
N LEU A 345 -11.19 -26.09 1.32
CA LEU A 345 -10.21 -26.85 0.53
C LEU A 345 -10.23 -28.34 0.87
N TYR A 346 -10.38 -28.68 2.15
CA TYR A 346 -10.54 -30.07 2.59
C TYR A 346 -11.78 -30.71 1.97
N TYR A 347 -12.94 -30.07 2.13
CA TYR A 347 -14.21 -30.58 1.62
C TYR A 347 -14.23 -30.68 0.10
N PHE A 348 -13.62 -29.73 -0.61
CA PHE A 348 -13.46 -29.80 -2.06
C PHE A 348 -12.77 -31.10 -2.49
N VAL A 349 -11.66 -31.46 -1.83
CA VAL A 349 -10.93 -32.70 -2.14
C VAL A 349 -11.66 -33.94 -1.62
N TYR A 350 -12.22 -33.87 -0.41
CA TYR A 350 -12.91 -34.99 0.23
C TYR A 350 -14.10 -35.48 -0.60
N MET A 351 -14.93 -34.56 -1.10
CA MET A 351 -16.14 -34.89 -1.88
C MET A 351 -15.83 -35.46 -3.28
N ILE A 352 -14.61 -35.28 -3.78
CA ILE A 352 -14.13 -35.94 -5.01
C ILE A 352 -13.81 -37.42 -4.76
N GLY A 353 -13.33 -37.75 -3.55
CA GLY A 353 -12.84 -39.09 -3.20
C GLY A 353 -13.85 -39.99 -2.50
N HIS A 354 -14.78 -39.41 -1.74
CA HIS A 354 -15.73 -40.15 -0.87
C HIS A 354 -17.17 -39.96 -1.31
N ASP A 355 -18.03 -40.89 -0.88
CA ASP A 355 -19.48 -40.78 -1.05
C ASP A 355 -20.05 -39.65 -0.18
N LEU A 356 -21.15 -39.06 -0.63
CA LEU A 356 -21.82 -37.99 0.12
C LEU A 356 -22.57 -38.58 1.33
N PRO A 357 -22.60 -37.89 2.49
CA PRO A 357 -23.40 -38.34 3.62
C PRO A 357 -24.89 -38.33 3.28
N GLU A 358 -25.65 -39.31 3.78
CA GLU A 358 -27.09 -39.43 3.56
C GLU A 358 -27.90 -38.80 4.72
N THR A 359 -27.28 -38.64 5.89
CA THR A 359 -27.93 -38.09 7.08
C THR A 359 -27.13 -36.96 7.72
N ALA A 360 -27.81 -36.08 8.46
CA ALA A 360 -27.16 -35.00 9.19
C ALA A 360 -26.13 -35.52 10.21
N ALA A 361 -26.39 -36.67 10.85
CA ALA A 361 -25.45 -37.29 11.78
C ALA A 361 -24.15 -37.76 11.09
N GLU A 362 -24.24 -38.26 9.85
CA GLU A 362 -23.06 -38.60 9.06
C GLU A 362 -22.28 -37.36 8.64
N GLY A 363 -22.98 -36.30 8.21
CA GLY A 363 -22.34 -35.02 7.89
C GLY A 363 -21.63 -34.39 9.10
N GLU A 364 -22.28 -34.39 10.26
CA GLU A 364 -21.71 -33.93 11.54
C GLU A 364 -20.46 -34.73 11.89
N LYS A 365 -20.53 -36.06 11.75
CA LYS A 365 -19.37 -36.93 12.01
C LYS A 365 -18.20 -36.61 11.09
N ILE A 366 -18.43 -36.39 9.79
CA ILE A 366 -17.36 -35.98 8.86
C ILE A 366 -16.72 -34.66 9.32
N PHE A 367 -17.54 -33.70 9.76
CA PHE A 367 -17.06 -32.43 10.28
C PHE A 367 -16.24 -32.61 11.55
N GLN A 368 -16.72 -33.34 12.55
CA GLN A 368 -16.01 -33.59 13.81
C GLN A 368 -14.70 -34.35 13.59
N ASP A 369 -14.72 -35.41 12.78
CA ASP A 369 -13.53 -36.20 12.44
C ASP A 369 -12.44 -35.34 11.78
N PHE A 370 -12.83 -34.31 11.03
CA PHE A 370 -11.92 -33.35 10.43
C PHE A 370 -11.51 -32.23 11.40
N ALA A 371 -12.47 -31.46 11.93
CA ALA A 371 -12.25 -30.19 12.60
C ALA A 371 -11.87 -30.33 14.08
N GLU A 372 -12.32 -31.39 14.76
CA GLU A 372 -12.15 -31.57 16.21
C GLU A 372 -11.23 -32.74 16.56
N HIS A 373 -11.36 -33.85 15.85
CA HIS A 373 -10.63 -35.09 16.15
C HIS A 373 -9.35 -35.29 15.31
N SER A 374 -8.90 -34.26 14.58
CA SER A 374 -7.70 -34.35 13.76
C SER A 374 -6.90 -33.04 13.69
N ASN A 375 -5.67 -33.13 13.16
CA ASN A 375 -4.82 -31.98 12.88
C ASN A 375 -4.90 -31.48 11.42
N TRP A 376 -5.86 -31.98 10.63
CA TRP A 376 -6.08 -31.54 9.25
C TRP A 376 -6.33 -30.02 9.10
N PRO A 377 -7.03 -29.34 10.03
CA PRO A 377 -7.23 -27.90 9.96
C PRO A 377 -5.91 -27.11 9.91
N ILE A 378 -4.87 -27.56 10.62
CA ILE A 378 -3.54 -26.92 10.63
C ILE A 378 -2.91 -26.97 9.23
N LEU A 379 -2.91 -28.15 8.61
CA LEU A 379 -2.32 -28.36 7.28
C LEU A 379 -3.08 -27.57 6.22
N THR A 380 -4.41 -27.62 6.25
CA THR A 380 -5.25 -26.95 5.25
C THR A 380 -5.22 -25.42 5.40
N HIS A 381 -5.11 -24.90 6.63
CA HIS A 381 -4.79 -23.50 6.93
C HIS A 381 -3.43 -23.07 6.36
N ALA A 382 -2.39 -23.89 6.52
CA ALA A 382 -1.07 -23.63 5.95
C ALA A 382 -1.12 -23.56 4.41
N ILE A 383 -1.87 -24.47 3.78
CA ILE A 383 -2.09 -24.48 2.33
C ILE A 383 -2.86 -23.22 1.90
N ALA A 384 -3.97 -22.89 2.58
CA ALA A 384 -4.78 -21.70 2.30
C ALA A 384 -3.94 -20.41 2.35
N SER A 385 -3.19 -20.22 3.43
CA SER A 385 -2.30 -19.07 3.63
C SER A 385 -1.21 -19.00 2.56
N SER A 386 -0.65 -20.15 2.19
CA SER A 386 0.37 -20.24 1.14
C SER A 386 -0.18 -19.90 -0.24
N LEU A 387 -1.36 -20.38 -0.60
CA LEU A 387 -2.01 -20.08 -1.89
C LEU A 387 -2.27 -18.58 -2.04
N ALA A 388 -2.75 -17.91 -0.99
CA ALA A 388 -2.91 -16.46 -0.99
C ALA A 388 -1.56 -15.73 -1.12
N GLY A 389 -0.53 -16.16 -0.39
CA GLY A 389 0.83 -15.62 -0.51
C GLY A 389 1.41 -15.76 -1.93
N LEU A 390 1.22 -16.93 -2.56
CA LEU A 390 1.66 -17.20 -3.94
C LEU A 390 1.02 -16.24 -4.95
N ALA A 391 -0.28 -15.96 -4.81
CA ALA A 391 -0.99 -15.01 -5.66
C ALA A 391 -0.49 -13.56 -5.48
N VAL A 392 0.09 -13.25 -4.32
CA VAL A 392 0.59 -11.91 -3.98
C VAL A 392 2.08 -11.75 -4.29
N LEU A 393 2.84 -12.80 -4.65
CA LEU A 393 4.30 -12.80 -4.80
C LEU A 393 4.93 -11.59 -5.53
N ARG A 394 4.37 -11.16 -6.67
CA ARG A 394 4.91 -10.04 -7.48
C ARG A 394 3.95 -8.84 -7.55
N GLY A 395 3.09 -8.71 -6.55
CA GLY A 395 2.22 -7.56 -6.35
C GLY A 395 1.05 -7.60 -7.28
N VAL A 396 0.62 -6.40 -7.68
CA VAL A 396 -0.50 -6.23 -8.60
C VAL A 396 -0.38 -7.12 -9.84
N SER A 397 0.84 -7.40 -10.31
CA SER A 397 1.06 -8.22 -11.51
C SER A 397 0.67 -9.70 -11.36
N THR A 398 0.82 -10.29 -10.18
CA THR A 398 0.37 -11.67 -9.90
C THR A 398 -1.06 -11.68 -9.40
N ILE A 399 -1.46 -10.69 -8.59
CA ILE A 399 -2.85 -10.51 -8.14
C ILE A 399 -3.79 -10.43 -9.35
N GLU A 400 -3.46 -9.56 -10.32
CA GLU A 400 -4.25 -9.38 -11.54
C GLU A 400 -4.37 -10.68 -12.34
N LYS A 401 -3.27 -11.40 -12.55
CA LYS A 401 -3.27 -12.67 -13.30
C LYS A 401 -4.09 -13.75 -12.61
N THR A 402 -3.94 -13.89 -11.29
CA THR A 402 -4.69 -14.86 -10.50
C THR A 402 -6.18 -14.55 -10.54
N ASN A 403 -6.58 -13.31 -10.27
CA ASN A 403 -7.99 -12.93 -10.21
C ASN A 403 -8.66 -12.89 -11.60
N MET A 404 -7.90 -12.63 -12.67
CA MET A 404 -8.39 -12.75 -14.05
C MET A 404 -8.76 -14.18 -14.45
N PHE A 405 -8.30 -15.18 -13.71
CA PHE A 405 -8.68 -16.58 -13.93
C PHE A 405 -9.71 -17.05 -12.89
N LEU A 406 -9.41 -16.86 -11.61
CA LEU A 406 -10.22 -17.36 -10.50
C LEU A 406 -11.61 -16.74 -10.44
N VAL A 407 -11.73 -15.42 -10.61
CA VAL A 407 -13.03 -14.72 -10.46
C VAL A 407 -13.99 -15.05 -11.60
N PRO A 408 -13.60 -15.06 -12.88
CA PRO A 408 -14.49 -15.54 -13.94
C PRO A 408 -14.91 -17.00 -13.75
N LEU A 409 -14.00 -17.88 -13.33
CA LEU A 409 -14.32 -19.28 -13.04
C LEU A 409 -15.35 -19.39 -11.91
N LEU A 410 -15.17 -18.62 -10.83
CA LEU A 410 -16.12 -18.52 -9.73
C LEU A 410 -17.52 -18.13 -10.22
N LEU A 411 -17.61 -17.04 -11.00
CA LEU A 411 -18.89 -16.55 -11.53
C LEU A 411 -19.58 -17.55 -12.46
N VAL A 412 -18.81 -18.28 -13.28
CA VAL A 412 -19.36 -19.34 -14.14
C VAL A 412 -19.96 -20.46 -13.32
N ILE A 413 -19.27 -20.89 -12.25
CA ILE A 413 -19.80 -21.94 -11.36
C ILE A 413 -21.09 -21.45 -10.68
N ILE A 414 -21.09 -20.24 -10.10
CA ILE A 414 -22.28 -19.65 -9.45
C ILE A 414 -23.45 -19.57 -10.43
N LEU A 415 -23.23 -19.07 -11.65
CA LEU A 415 -24.30 -18.92 -12.63
C LEU A 415 -24.85 -20.28 -13.07
N PHE A 416 -23.97 -21.27 -13.26
CA PHE A 416 -24.38 -22.63 -13.59
C PHE A 416 -25.24 -23.26 -12.48
N THR A 417 -24.79 -23.21 -11.23
CA THR A 417 -25.54 -23.78 -10.09
C THR A 417 -26.82 -23.02 -9.82
N PHE A 418 -26.83 -21.70 -10.02
CA PHE A 418 -28.03 -20.88 -9.96
C PHE A 418 -29.06 -21.31 -11.00
N VAL A 419 -28.71 -21.36 -12.28
CA VAL A 419 -29.64 -21.78 -13.35
C VAL A 419 -30.17 -23.18 -13.09
N TRP A 420 -29.32 -24.10 -12.65
CA TRP A 420 -29.74 -25.44 -12.27
C TRP A 420 -30.74 -25.42 -11.11
N SER A 421 -30.51 -24.64 -10.04
CA SER A 421 -31.40 -24.56 -8.88
C SER A 421 -32.82 -24.11 -9.26
N LEU A 422 -32.95 -23.27 -10.29
CA LEU A 422 -34.25 -22.80 -10.79
C LEU A 422 -35.05 -23.88 -11.53
N THR A 423 -34.39 -24.92 -12.03
CA THR A 423 -35.05 -26.04 -12.74
C THR A 423 -35.61 -27.10 -11.81
N ARG A 424 -35.45 -26.95 -10.49
CA ARG A 424 -35.86 -27.95 -9.51
C ARG A 424 -37.35 -27.83 -9.21
N ASP A 425 -38.00 -28.97 -9.01
CA ASP A 425 -39.39 -29.01 -8.55
C ASP A 425 -39.51 -28.33 -7.19
N TYR A 426 -40.56 -27.53 -6.99
CA TYR A 426 -40.80 -26.72 -5.78
C TYR A 426 -39.75 -25.62 -5.51
N ALA A 427 -38.81 -25.35 -6.41
CA ALA A 427 -37.90 -24.21 -6.30
C ALA A 427 -38.65 -22.88 -6.15
N ASP A 428 -39.80 -22.75 -6.81
CA ASP A 428 -40.66 -21.57 -6.75
C ASP A 428 -41.18 -21.29 -5.33
N VAL A 429 -41.33 -22.32 -4.49
CA VAL A 429 -41.79 -22.16 -3.10
C VAL A 429 -40.75 -21.39 -2.28
N GLY A 430 -39.48 -21.78 -2.37
CA GLY A 430 -38.37 -21.09 -1.69
C GLY A 430 -38.16 -19.67 -2.22
N ILE A 431 -38.28 -19.48 -3.54
CA ILE A 431 -38.18 -18.15 -4.17
C ILE A 431 -39.33 -17.24 -3.70
N ARG A 432 -40.57 -17.73 -3.70
CA ARG A 432 -41.73 -16.96 -3.22
C ARG A 432 -41.57 -16.63 -1.75
N PHE A 433 -41.11 -17.56 -0.92
CA PHE A 433 -40.83 -17.31 0.50
C PHE A 433 -39.83 -16.16 0.67
N LEU A 434 -38.72 -16.20 -0.08
CA LEU A 434 -37.69 -15.16 -0.03
C LEU A 434 -38.23 -13.75 -0.34
N PHE A 435 -39.12 -13.64 -1.32
CA PHE A 435 -39.72 -12.37 -1.74
C PHE A 435 -41.10 -12.08 -1.11
N THR A 436 -41.51 -12.83 -0.10
CA THR A 436 -42.72 -12.52 0.66
C THR A 436 -42.38 -11.59 1.82
N PRO A 437 -43.08 -10.44 1.97
CA PRO A 437 -42.85 -9.54 3.10
C PRO A 437 -43.52 -10.01 4.37
N HIS A 438 -42.82 -9.82 5.48
CA HIS A 438 -43.40 -9.78 6.82
C HIS A 438 -43.17 -8.38 7.40
N TRP A 439 -44.12 -7.46 7.21
CA TRP A 439 -43.89 -6.03 7.46
C TRP A 439 -43.58 -5.68 8.91
N ASP A 440 -44.05 -6.49 9.86
CA ASP A 440 -43.78 -6.31 11.29
C ASP A 440 -42.28 -6.45 11.61
N SER A 441 -41.51 -7.18 10.77
CA SER A 441 -40.05 -7.28 10.88
C SER A 441 -39.32 -5.93 10.80
N PHE A 442 -39.94 -4.86 10.28
CA PHE A 442 -39.33 -3.53 10.35
C PHE A 442 -39.18 -3.00 11.78
N GLY A 443 -40.03 -3.48 12.69
CA GLY A 443 -39.97 -3.15 14.11
C GLY A 443 -38.84 -3.87 14.85
N GLU A 444 -38.24 -4.92 14.26
CA GLU A 444 -37.22 -5.75 14.88
C GLU A 444 -35.81 -5.13 14.71
N PRO A 445 -35.18 -4.61 15.77
CA PRO A 445 -33.92 -3.89 15.60
C PRO A 445 -32.76 -4.81 15.23
N ARG A 446 -32.80 -6.08 15.64
CA ARG A 446 -31.83 -7.11 15.27
C ARG A 446 -31.72 -7.29 13.75
N LEU A 447 -32.84 -7.19 13.03
CA LEU A 447 -32.86 -7.24 11.56
C LEU A 447 -31.99 -6.17 10.93
N TRP A 448 -32.05 -4.94 11.45
CA TRP A 448 -31.27 -3.82 10.95
C TRP A 448 -29.77 -3.98 11.23
N VAL A 449 -29.44 -4.48 12.43
CA VAL A 449 -28.04 -4.77 12.82
C VAL A 449 -27.45 -5.85 11.93
N ASP A 450 -28.17 -6.96 11.71
CA ASP A 450 -27.74 -8.07 10.88
C ASP A 450 -27.64 -7.65 9.40
N ALA A 451 -28.58 -6.86 8.90
CA ALA A 451 -28.58 -6.35 7.52
C ALA A 451 -27.38 -5.45 7.23
N LEU A 452 -27.05 -4.49 8.11
CA LEU A 452 -25.88 -3.64 7.94
C LEU A 452 -24.60 -4.47 8.07
N SER A 453 -24.49 -5.28 9.12
CA SER A 453 -23.30 -6.09 9.38
C SER A 453 -23.00 -7.05 8.23
N GLN A 454 -24.03 -7.69 7.67
CA GLN A 454 -23.90 -8.54 6.49
C GLN A 454 -23.47 -7.77 5.25
N ASN A 455 -24.03 -6.58 5.00
CA ASN A 455 -23.67 -5.76 3.85
C ASN A 455 -22.25 -5.19 3.95
N ALA A 456 -21.80 -4.82 5.15
CA ALA A 456 -20.44 -4.37 5.39
C ALA A 456 -19.44 -5.53 5.21
N PHE A 457 -19.77 -6.71 5.74
CA PHE A 457 -18.92 -7.89 5.64
C PHE A 457 -18.78 -8.41 4.21
N ASP A 458 -19.88 -8.56 3.47
CA ASP A 458 -19.82 -9.08 2.09
C ASP A 458 -19.20 -8.11 1.10
N THR A 459 -19.25 -6.79 1.34
CA THR A 459 -18.57 -5.80 0.47
C THR A 459 -17.15 -5.47 0.91
N GLY A 460 -16.71 -5.96 2.08
CA GLY A 460 -15.45 -5.58 2.71
C GLY A 460 -15.37 -4.10 3.12
N ALA A 461 -16.51 -3.41 3.18
CA ALA A 461 -16.58 -1.99 3.45
C ALA A 461 -16.14 -1.67 4.88
N GLY A 462 -15.09 -0.85 5.01
CA GLY A 462 -14.52 -0.49 6.29
C GLY A 462 -13.31 -1.32 6.69
N MET A 463 -12.99 -2.41 5.97
CA MET A 463 -11.81 -3.25 6.27
C MET A 463 -10.49 -2.61 5.83
N GLY A 464 -10.52 -1.54 5.01
CA GLY A 464 -9.32 -0.89 4.50
C GLY A 464 -8.62 -1.66 3.37
N LEU A 465 -9.24 -2.72 2.86
CA LEU A 465 -8.70 -3.59 1.80
C LEU A 465 -8.59 -2.88 0.45
N MET A 466 -9.47 -1.92 0.17
CA MET A 466 -9.45 -1.20 -1.10
C MET A 466 -8.37 -0.12 -1.12
N ILE A 467 -7.87 0.36 0.02
CA ILE A 467 -6.77 1.34 0.09
C ILE A 467 -5.51 0.84 -0.64
N PRO A 468 -4.92 -0.32 -0.30
CA PRO A 468 -3.74 -0.82 -1.00
C PRO A 468 -4.03 -1.16 -2.46
N TYR A 469 -5.23 -1.64 -2.82
CA TYR A 469 -5.57 -1.88 -4.24
C TYR A 469 -5.67 -0.57 -5.03
N ALA A 470 -6.30 0.45 -4.44
CA ALA A 470 -6.43 1.77 -5.03
C ALA A 470 -5.08 2.48 -5.17
N SER A 471 -4.10 2.14 -4.34
CA SER A 471 -2.73 2.64 -4.48
C SER A 471 -2.06 2.24 -5.81
N PHE A 472 -2.59 1.23 -6.53
CA PHE A 472 -2.16 0.83 -7.87
C PHE A 472 -3.01 1.46 -9.00
N MET A 473 -4.04 2.24 -8.67
CA MET A 473 -4.91 2.91 -9.64
C MET A 473 -4.37 4.27 -10.08
N THR A 474 -4.65 4.68 -11.30
CA THR A 474 -4.28 5.99 -11.88
C THR A 474 -5.45 6.96 -11.88
N ILE A 475 -5.20 8.23 -12.22
CA ILE A 475 -6.24 9.26 -12.40
C ILE A 475 -7.29 8.92 -13.47
N ASN A 476 -6.97 7.97 -14.37
CA ASN A 476 -7.85 7.48 -15.42
C ASN A 476 -8.79 6.34 -14.95
N ASN A 477 -8.62 5.87 -13.71
CA ASN A 477 -9.49 4.87 -13.12
C ASN A 477 -10.68 5.55 -12.44
N ASN A 478 -11.88 5.13 -12.82
CA ASN A 478 -13.15 5.72 -12.44
C ASN A 478 -13.60 5.25 -11.03
N ILE A 479 -12.93 5.73 -9.99
CA ILE A 479 -13.16 5.25 -8.61
C ILE A 479 -14.58 5.54 -8.08
N VAL A 480 -15.27 6.57 -8.58
CA VAL A 480 -16.66 6.82 -8.19
C VAL A 480 -17.58 5.74 -8.77
N LYS A 481 -17.39 5.41 -10.06
CA LYS A 481 -18.10 4.27 -10.68
C LYS A 481 -17.77 2.96 -9.97
N TYR A 482 -16.52 2.72 -9.64
CA TYR A 482 -16.10 1.47 -8.97
C TYR A 482 -16.70 1.34 -7.57
N GLY A 483 -16.67 2.41 -6.77
CA GLY A 483 -17.27 2.44 -5.43
C GLY A 483 -18.79 2.28 -5.40
N ILE A 484 -19.48 2.40 -6.54
CA ILE A 484 -20.93 2.16 -6.65
C ILE A 484 -21.21 0.80 -7.30
N LEU A 485 -20.59 0.51 -8.45
CA LEU A 485 -20.92 -0.65 -9.26
C LEU A 485 -20.36 -1.96 -8.70
N ILE A 486 -19.14 -1.97 -8.15
CA ILE A 486 -18.52 -3.19 -7.61
C ILE A 486 -19.31 -3.74 -6.42
N PRO A 487 -19.65 -2.95 -5.37
CA PRO A 487 -20.47 -3.46 -4.29
C PRO A 487 -21.91 -3.77 -4.72
N SER A 488 -22.46 -3.08 -5.74
CA SER A 488 -23.76 -3.45 -6.31
C SER A 488 -23.73 -4.82 -6.99
N ILE A 489 -22.66 -5.13 -7.74
CA ILE A 489 -22.46 -6.45 -8.35
C ILE A 489 -22.25 -7.50 -7.26
N ASN A 490 -21.51 -7.19 -6.20
CA ASN A 490 -21.35 -8.06 -5.04
C ASN A 490 -22.71 -8.45 -4.44
N ASN A 491 -23.57 -7.47 -4.19
CA ASN A 491 -24.91 -7.72 -3.69
C ASN A 491 -25.76 -8.53 -4.68
N LEU A 492 -25.68 -8.24 -5.97
CA LEU A 492 -26.37 -9.06 -6.97
C LEU A 492 -25.93 -10.54 -6.88
N ILE A 493 -24.64 -10.80 -6.67
CA ILE A 493 -24.12 -12.16 -6.47
C ILE A 493 -24.62 -12.76 -5.15
N SER A 494 -24.63 -12.00 -4.04
CA SER A 494 -25.22 -12.44 -2.76
C SER A 494 -26.70 -12.85 -2.95
N LEU A 495 -27.48 -12.04 -3.66
CA LEU A 495 -28.89 -12.33 -3.93
C LEU A 495 -29.05 -13.59 -4.79
N ILE A 496 -28.22 -13.77 -5.82
CA ILE A 496 -28.19 -14.98 -6.65
C ILE A 496 -27.90 -16.21 -5.79
N CYS A 497 -26.90 -16.15 -4.90
CA CYS A 497 -26.57 -17.22 -3.96
C CYS A 497 -27.72 -17.49 -2.97
N GLY A 498 -28.37 -16.45 -2.46
CA GLY A 498 -29.57 -16.55 -1.62
C GLY A 498 -30.71 -17.28 -2.33
N ILE A 499 -31.06 -16.85 -3.55
CA ILE A 499 -32.09 -17.50 -4.36
C ILE A 499 -31.71 -18.97 -4.61
N MET A 500 -30.47 -19.23 -5.03
CA MET A 500 -29.97 -20.57 -5.31
C MET A 500 -30.13 -21.49 -4.08
N LEU A 501 -29.72 -21.01 -2.91
CA LEU A 501 -29.74 -21.81 -1.68
C LEU A 501 -31.18 -22.04 -1.19
N PHE A 502 -32.03 -21.00 -1.16
CA PHE A 502 -33.44 -21.16 -0.78
C PHE A 502 -34.20 -22.07 -1.76
N ALA A 503 -33.99 -21.91 -3.08
CA ALA A 503 -34.59 -22.78 -4.09
C ALA A 503 -34.19 -24.25 -3.89
N THR A 504 -32.89 -24.50 -3.66
CA THR A 504 -32.36 -25.86 -3.50
C THR A 504 -32.83 -26.50 -2.19
N VAL A 505 -32.72 -25.80 -1.07
CA VAL A 505 -33.11 -26.35 0.25
C VAL A 505 -34.61 -26.61 0.30
N PHE A 506 -35.45 -25.66 -0.12
CA PHE A 506 -36.91 -25.88 -0.12
C PHE A 506 -37.31 -27.01 -1.07
N SER A 507 -36.74 -27.05 -2.28
CA SER A 507 -36.99 -28.13 -3.23
C SER A 507 -36.67 -29.51 -2.64
N THR A 508 -35.46 -29.65 -2.09
CA THR A 508 -34.99 -30.93 -1.56
C THR A 508 -35.76 -31.35 -0.31
N MET A 509 -36.04 -30.42 0.61
CA MET A 509 -36.77 -30.74 1.84
C MET A 509 -38.22 -31.13 1.57
N ILE A 510 -38.91 -30.44 0.67
CA ILE A 510 -40.29 -30.80 0.26
C ILE A 510 -40.29 -32.15 -0.47
N ALA A 511 -39.27 -32.44 -1.27
CA ALA A 511 -39.15 -33.73 -1.94
C ALA A 511 -38.91 -34.89 -0.97
N LEU A 512 -38.11 -34.68 0.09
CA LEU A 512 -37.81 -35.70 1.11
C LEU A 512 -38.97 -35.88 2.10
N GLU A 513 -39.59 -34.79 2.54
CA GLU A 513 -40.68 -34.79 3.51
C GLU A 513 -41.84 -33.89 3.01
N PRO A 514 -42.78 -34.42 2.22
CA PRO A 514 -43.87 -33.61 1.62
C PRO A 514 -44.78 -32.90 2.64
N THR A 515 -44.75 -33.33 3.90
CA THR A 515 -45.52 -32.75 5.01
C THR A 515 -44.79 -31.66 5.78
N ILE A 516 -43.51 -31.40 5.47
CA ILE A 516 -42.72 -30.40 6.18
C ILE A 516 -43.31 -28.99 5.98
N SER A 517 -43.40 -28.23 7.07
CA SER A 517 -43.86 -26.84 7.01
C SER A 517 -42.72 -25.92 6.54
N LYS A 518 -43.05 -24.76 5.95
CA LYS A 518 -42.04 -23.76 5.59
C LYS A 518 -41.21 -23.30 6.81
N PRO A 519 -41.80 -23.07 8.00
CA PRO A 519 -41.03 -22.83 9.21
C PRO A 519 -40.08 -23.99 9.55
N GLY A 520 -40.49 -25.24 9.40
CA GLY A 520 -39.62 -26.39 9.64
C GLY A 520 -38.40 -26.45 8.70
N ILE A 521 -38.59 -26.12 7.41
CA ILE A 521 -37.46 -25.97 6.47
C ILE A 521 -36.55 -24.81 6.91
N LEU A 522 -37.15 -23.70 7.33
CA LEU A 522 -36.42 -22.53 7.79
C LEU A 522 -35.59 -22.83 9.04
N ASP A 523 -36.11 -23.61 9.98
CA ASP A 523 -35.39 -24.04 11.19
C ASP A 523 -34.13 -24.84 10.83
N ILE A 524 -34.19 -25.71 9.82
CA ILE A 524 -33.00 -26.41 9.30
C ILE A 524 -31.99 -25.42 8.72
N MET A 525 -32.44 -24.40 7.99
CA MET A 525 -31.56 -23.36 7.45
C MET A 525 -30.97 -22.46 8.56
N LYS A 526 -31.69 -22.32 9.68
CA LYS A 526 -31.27 -21.58 10.87
C LYS A 526 -30.34 -22.39 11.77
N GLN A 527 -30.28 -23.72 11.64
CA GLN A 527 -29.39 -24.57 12.44
C GLN A 527 -27.93 -24.17 12.23
N ALA A 528 -27.39 -23.47 13.22
CA ALA A 528 -25.99 -23.17 13.35
C ALA A 528 -25.31 -24.36 14.02
N GLY A 529 -24.63 -25.21 13.25
CA GLY A 529 -23.58 -26.07 13.83
C GLY A 529 -22.45 -25.24 14.44
N PRO A 530 -21.41 -25.87 15.02
CA PRO A 530 -20.29 -25.16 15.63
C PRO A 530 -19.70 -24.05 14.73
N GLY A 531 -19.48 -22.86 15.29
CA GLY A 531 -18.97 -21.68 14.56
C GLY A 531 -19.89 -21.15 13.46
N SER A 532 -21.21 -21.34 13.58
CA SER A 532 -22.21 -20.99 12.56
C SER A 532 -22.09 -21.74 11.23
N THR A 533 -21.29 -22.81 11.13
CA THR A 533 -20.90 -23.40 9.84
C THR A 533 -21.71 -24.62 9.40
N GLY A 534 -22.65 -25.08 10.23
CA GLY A 534 -23.34 -26.36 10.06
C GLY A 534 -24.11 -26.50 8.74
N LEU A 535 -24.79 -25.45 8.27
CA LEU A 535 -25.48 -25.51 6.97
C LEU A 535 -24.53 -25.91 5.83
N THR A 536 -23.32 -25.34 5.80
CA THR A 536 -22.37 -25.51 4.69
C THR A 536 -21.67 -26.86 4.72
N PHE A 537 -21.14 -27.28 5.87
CA PHE A 537 -20.29 -28.46 5.94
C PHE A 537 -21.05 -29.74 6.32
N ILE A 538 -22.22 -29.62 6.96
CA ILE A 538 -23.03 -30.76 7.38
C ILE A 538 -24.18 -30.96 6.40
N TRP A 539 -25.02 -29.93 6.22
CA TRP A 539 -26.28 -30.09 5.50
C TRP A 539 -26.15 -30.05 3.98
N ILE A 540 -25.32 -29.18 3.39
CA ILE A 540 -25.18 -29.11 1.93
C ILE A 540 -24.73 -30.45 1.30
N PRO A 541 -23.74 -31.18 1.84
CA PRO A 541 -23.41 -32.52 1.35
C PRO A 541 -24.59 -33.50 1.41
N VAL A 542 -25.36 -33.46 2.49
CA VAL A 542 -26.58 -34.29 2.68
C VAL A 542 -27.66 -33.92 1.68
N LEU A 543 -27.91 -32.63 1.46
CA LEU A 543 -28.90 -32.18 0.48
C LEU A 543 -28.52 -32.61 -0.94
N PHE A 544 -27.24 -32.58 -1.29
CA PHE A 544 -26.78 -33.02 -2.60
C PHE A 544 -26.80 -34.54 -2.77
N SER A 545 -26.69 -35.34 -1.71
CA SER A 545 -26.75 -36.81 -1.83
C SER A 545 -28.10 -37.29 -2.39
N THR A 546 -29.18 -36.55 -2.11
CA THR A 546 -30.54 -36.82 -2.61
C THR A 546 -30.67 -36.76 -4.15
N ILE A 547 -29.73 -36.14 -4.85
CA ILE A 547 -29.71 -35.98 -6.31
C ILE A 547 -28.85 -37.08 -6.98
N GLY A 548 -28.28 -37.99 -6.18
CA GLY A 548 -27.44 -39.09 -6.65
C GLY A 548 -26.10 -38.60 -7.22
N THR A 549 -25.61 -39.25 -8.29
CA THR A 549 -24.28 -38.97 -8.86
C THR A 549 -24.11 -37.52 -9.32
N PHE A 550 -25.16 -36.92 -9.88
CA PHE A 550 -25.11 -35.52 -10.30
C PHE A 550 -25.02 -34.58 -9.09
N GLY A 551 -25.61 -34.96 -7.96
CA GLY A 551 -25.48 -34.27 -6.68
C GLY A 551 -24.02 -34.18 -6.21
N ARG A 552 -23.24 -35.25 -6.37
CA ARG A 552 -21.80 -35.22 -6.08
C ARG A 552 -21.05 -34.18 -6.91
N ILE A 553 -21.35 -34.08 -8.20
CA ILE A 553 -20.75 -33.06 -9.08
C ILE A 553 -21.08 -31.65 -8.57
N LEU A 554 -22.33 -31.40 -8.20
CA LEU A 554 -22.77 -30.12 -7.65
C LEU A 554 -22.09 -29.79 -6.31
N CYS A 555 -21.96 -30.79 -5.43
CA CYS A 555 -21.27 -30.63 -4.14
C CYS A 555 -19.79 -30.28 -4.33
N VAL A 556 -19.10 -30.97 -5.25
CA VAL A 556 -17.71 -30.64 -5.60
C VAL A 556 -17.59 -29.24 -6.18
N LEU A 557 -18.49 -28.84 -7.09
CA LEU A 557 -18.52 -27.49 -7.65
C LEU A 557 -18.80 -26.43 -6.58
N PHE A 558 -19.67 -26.72 -5.61
CA PHE A 558 -19.98 -25.83 -4.50
C PHE A 558 -18.74 -25.57 -3.61
N PHE A 559 -18.02 -26.62 -3.20
CA PHE A 559 -16.80 -26.43 -2.41
C PHE A 559 -15.62 -25.88 -3.23
N ALA A 560 -15.56 -26.15 -4.53
CA ALA A 560 -14.63 -25.47 -5.44
C ALA A 560 -14.91 -23.97 -5.47
N CYS A 561 -16.18 -23.58 -5.61
CA CYS A 561 -16.65 -22.20 -5.60
C CYS A 561 -16.27 -21.51 -4.28
N LEU A 562 -16.58 -22.11 -3.13
CA LEU A 562 -16.19 -21.59 -1.81
C LEU A 562 -14.67 -21.45 -1.64
N SER A 563 -13.90 -22.44 -2.11
CA SER A 563 -12.44 -22.40 -2.04
C SER A 563 -11.86 -21.26 -2.88
N ILE A 564 -12.35 -21.09 -4.11
CA ILE A 564 -11.91 -20.02 -5.00
C ILE A 564 -12.26 -18.66 -4.40
N ALA A 565 -13.51 -18.47 -3.96
CA ALA A 565 -13.98 -17.23 -3.34
C ALA A 565 -13.18 -16.88 -2.07
N GLY A 566 -12.86 -17.90 -1.27
CA GLY A 566 -12.05 -17.74 -0.07
C GLY A 566 -10.61 -17.34 -0.39
N VAL A 567 -9.96 -18.00 -1.37
CA VAL A 567 -8.59 -17.64 -1.79
C VAL A 567 -8.55 -16.21 -2.32
N THR A 568 -9.45 -15.82 -3.22
CA THR A 568 -9.43 -14.46 -3.81
C THR A 568 -9.65 -13.37 -2.76
N SER A 569 -10.47 -13.64 -1.74
CA SER A 569 -10.67 -12.71 -0.61
C SER A 569 -9.42 -12.61 0.28
N LEU A 570 -8.79 -13.75 0.58
CA LEU A 570 -7.57 -13.79 1.40
C LEU A 570 -6.38 -13.11 0.70
N VAL A 571 -6.33 -13.11 -0.63
CA VAL A 571 -5.32 -12.39 -1.43
C VAL A 571 -5.32 -10.89 -1.13
N ALA A 572 -6.49 -10.25 -0.97
CA ALA A 572 -6.56 -8.83 -0.64
C ALA A 572 -6.03 -8.53 0.77
N ASN A 573 -6.36 -9.41 1.72
CA ASN A 573 -5.89 -9.32 3.10
C ASN A 573 -4.35 -9.45 3.20
N VAL A 574 -3.78 -10.47 2.55
CA VAL A 574 -2.32 -10.67 2.51
C VAL A 574 -1.62 -9.50 1.83
N GLU A 575 -2.19 -8.94 0.75
CA GLU A 575 -1.65 -7.75 0.10
C GLU A 575 -1.66 -6.54 1.03
N MET A 576 -2.74 -6.32 1.80
CA MET A 576 -2.81 -5.18 2.73
C MET A 576 -1.66 -5.20 3.76
N VAL A 577 -1.40 -6.34 4.38
CA VAL A 577 -0.33 -6.47 5.38
C VAL A 577 1.05 -6.40 4.71
N THR A 578 1.22 -7.08 3.57
CA THR A 578 2.47 -7.02 2.79
C THR A 578 2.81 -5.59 2.36
N HIS A 579 1.82 -4.83 1.91
CA HIS A 579 1.97 -3.43 1.53
C HIS A 579 2.28 -2.55 2.75
N THR A 580 1.67 -2.83 3.89
CA THR A 580 1.97 -2.13 5.14
C THR A 580 3.44 -2.30 5.55
N LEU A 581 3.98 -3.52 5.45
CA LEU A 581 5.41 -3.77 5.70
C LEU A 581 6.30 -3.06 4.68
N TYR A 582 5.88 -3.02 3.41
CA TYR A 582 6.58 -2.26 2.37
C TYR A 582 6.62 -0.76 2.65
N ASP A 583 5.51 -0.18 3.15
CA ASP A 583 5.44 1.21 3.59
C ASP A 583 6.40 1.51 4.76
N PHE A 584 6.71 0.51 5.59
CA PHE A 584 7.73 0.58 6.63
C PHE A 584 9.17 0.33 6.13
N GLY A 585 9.35 0.21 4.81
CA GLY A 585 10.66 0.02 4.18
C GLY A 585 11.13 -1.43 4.11
N VAL A 586 10.29 -2.41 4.46
CA VAL A 586 10.64 -3.84 4.34
C VAL A 586 10.51 -4.25 2.86
N PRO A 587 11.58 -4.71 2.20
CA PRO A 587 11.50 -5.16 0.82
C PRO A 587 10.50 -6.31 0.67
N ARG A 588 9.71 -6.29 -0.39
CA ARG A 588 8.60 -7.24 -0.61
C ARG A 588 9.02 -8.71 -0.61
N LYS A 589 10.25 -9.01 -1.04
CA LYS A 589 10.86 -10.35 -0.98
C LYS A 589 10.96 -10.92 0.44
N PHE A 590 10.98 -10.06 1.45
CA PHE A 590 10.95 -10.42 2.87
C PHE A 590 9.58 -10.16 3.48
N GLY A 591 8.92 -9.05 3.13
CA GLY A 591 7.61 -8.68 3.67
C GLY A 591 6.49 -9.69 3.37
N MET A 592 6.47 -10.26 2.16
CA MET A 592 5.45 -11.25 1.78
C MET A 592 5.59 -12.56 2.57
N PRO A 593 6.76 -13.24 2.61
CA PRO A 593 6.93 -14.43 3.45
C PRO A 593 6.63 -14.16 4.93
N CYS A 594 7.05 -13.01 5.46
CA CYS A 594 6.73 -12.60 6.83
C CYS A 594 5.22 -12.49 7.06
N THR A 595 4.48 -11.92 6.11
CA THR A 595 3.01 -11.80 6.19
C THR A 595 2.35 -13.18 6.24
N VAL A 596 2.76 -14.10 5.37
CA VAL A 596 2.22 -15.48 5.37
C VAL A 596 2.54 -16.20 6.66
N LEU A 597 3.76 -16.04 7.19
CA LEU A 597 4.16 -16.62 8.48
C LEU A 597 3.34 -16.04 9.64
N LEU A 598 3.16 -14.73 9.70
CA LEU A 598 2.36 -14.07 10.73
C LEU A 598 0.90 -14.52 10.66
N LEU A 599 0.32 -14.61 9.46
CA LEU A 599 -1.03 -15.12 9.24
C LEU A 599 -1.17 -16.57 9.70
N PHE A 600 -0.19 -17.42 9.37
CA PHE A 600 -0.19 -18.82 9.79
C PHE A 600 -0.15 -18.95 11.32
N LEU A 601 0.80 -18.25 11.97
CA LEU A 601 0.97 -18.27 13.42
C LEU A 601 -0.25 -17.68 14.15
N GLY A 602 -0.81 -16.58 13.64
CA GLY A 602 -1.98 -15.93 14.21
C GLY A 602 -3.24 -16.79 14.12
N GLY A 603 -3.41 -17.56 13.04
CA GLY A 603 -4.55 -18.49 12.87
C GLY A 603 -4.37 -19.84 13.55
N LEU A 604 -3.19 -20.16 14.09
CA LEU A 604 -2.89 -21.49 14.60
C LEU A 604 -3.77 -21.90 15.79
N ALA A 605 -4.07 -20.95 16.69
CA ALA A 605 -4.94 -21.20 17.83
C ALA A 605 -6.38 -21.53 17.39
N SER A 606 -6.91 -20.79 16.41
CA SER A 606 -8.22 -21.07 15.80
C SER A 606 -8.24 -22.38 15.00
N ALA A 607 -7.12 -22.79 14.41
CA ALA A 607 -7.01 -24.08 13.72
C ALA A 607 -6.96 -25.28 14.69
N LEU A 608 -6.52 -25.06 15.93
CA LEU A 608 -6.43 -26.10 16.96
C LEU A 608 -7.69 -26.21 17.81
N ASN A 609 -8.47 -25.14 17.92
CA ASN A 609 -9.62 -25.08 18.82
C ASN A 609 -10.76 -24.24 18.21
N LEU A 610 -11.92 -24.88 18.00
CA LEU A 610 -13.13 -24.25 17.47
C LEU A 610 -13.71 -23.17 18.38
N ASP A 611 -13.53 -23.26 19.71
CA ASP A 611 -13.98 -22.23 20.65
C ASP A 611 -13.17 -20.95 20.47
N VAL A 612 -11.86 -21.08 20.22
CA VAL A 612 -11.00 -19.94 19.90
C VAL A 612 -11.43 -19.34 18.57
N LEU A 613 -11.68 -20.16 17.55
CA LEU A 613 -12.18 -19.68 16.26
C LEU A 613 -13.49 -18.90 16.41
N THR A 614 -14.45 -19.46 17.16
CA THR A 614 -15.76 -18.86 17.42
C THR A 614 -15.62 -17.52 18.12
N ASN A 615 -14.80 -17.46 19.18
CA ASN A 615 -14.50 -16.21 19.88
C ASN A 615 -13.85 -15.16 18.97
N GLN A 616 -12.86 -15.55 18.17
CA GLN A 616 -12.16 -14.61 17.30
C GLN A 616 -13.05 -14.09 16.16
N ASP A 617 -13.91 -14.92 15.57
CA ASP A 617 -14.92 -14.49 14.59
C ASP A 617 -15.90 -13.48 15.21
N PHE A 618 -16.41 -13.80 16.41
CA PHE A 618 -17.32 -12.93 17.14
C PHE A 618 -16.67 -11.57 17.49
N VAL A 619 -15.55 -11.58 18.22
CA VAL A 619 -14.89 -10.37 18.73
C VAL A 619 -14.44 -9.45 17.60
N TRP A 620 -13.76 -9.99 16.58
CA TRP A 620 -13.20 -9.16 15.51
C TRP A 620 -14.20 -8.84 14.41
N GLY A 621 -15.23 -9.66 14.23
CA GLY A 621 -16.35 -9.36 13.33
C GLY A 621 -17.06 -8.06 13.70
N PHE A 622 -17.37 -7.86 14.99
CA PHE A 622 -17.99 -6.60 15.45
C PHE A 622 -17.02 -5.41 15.47
N ALA A 623 -15.71 -5.64 15.57
CA ALA A 623 -14.69 -4.58 15.52
C ALA A 623 -14.65 -3.85 14.16
N LEU A 624 -15.21 -4.44 13.10
CA LEU A 624 -15.34 -3.81 11.77
C LEU A 624 -16.11 -2.49 11.81
N VAL A 625 -17.09 -2.36 12.70
CA VAL A 625 -17.86 -1.11 12.87
C VAL A 625 -16.93 0.01 13.35
N ILE A 626 -15.99 -0.31 14.25
CA ILE A 626 -14.96 0.63 14.72
C ILE A 626 -14.01 0.99 13.58
N ASN A 627 -13.66 0.05 12.69
CA ASN A 627 -12.84 0.39 11.51
C ASN A 627 -13.53 1.43 10.61
N GLY A 628 -14.81 1.25 10.34
CA GLY A 628 -15.62 2.22 9.59
C GLY A 628 -15.59 3.60 10.25
N PHE A 629 -15.74 3.64 11.58
CA PHE A 629 -15.64 4.88 12.35
C PHE A 629 -14.25 5.55 12.23
N MET A 630 -13.16 4.78 12.26
CA MET A 630 -11.80 5.33 12.06
C MET A 630 -11.63 5.96 10.67
N LEU A 631 -12.19 5.34 9.62
CA LEU A 631 -12.19 5.93 8.26
C LEU A 631 -13.02 7.22 8.19
N GLN A 632 -14.14 7.28 8.91
CA GLN A 632 -14.96 8.48 8.99
C GLN A 632 -14.21 9.62 9.69
N ILE A 633 -13.50 9.34 10.80
CA ILE A 633 -12.65 10.32 11.49
C ILE A 633 -11.65 10.95 10.52
N MET A 634 -11.04 10.15 9.63
CA MET A 634 -10.12 10.66 8.63
C MET A 634 -10.78 11.67 7.69
N VAL A 635 -11.97 11.36 7.17
CA VAL A 635 -12.71 12.26 6.28
C VAL A 635 -13.15 13.52 6.99
N VAL A 636 -13.68 13.39 8.21
CA VAL A 636 -14.17 14.53 9.00
C VAL A 636 -13.03 15.46 9.39
N THR A 637 -11.90 14.91 9.83
CA THR A 637 -10.70 15.68 10.25
C THR A 637 -10.04 16.38 9.07
N TYR A 638 -9.95 15.73 7.91
CA TYR A 638 -9.44 16.37 6.69
C TYR A 638 -10.41 17.43 6.12
N GLY A 639 -11.69 17.32 6.47
CA GLY A 639 -12.79 18.12 5.96
C GLY A 639 -13.50 17.42 4.80
N SER A 640 -14.73 16.94 5.03
CA SER A 640 -15.49 16.11 4.08
C SER A 640 -15.65 16.74 2.69
N ARG A 641 -15.91 18.05 2.62
CA ARG A 641 -15.98 18.79 1.35
C ARG A 641 -14.63 18.81 0.63
N LYS A 642 -13.55 19.05 1.36
CA LYS A 642 -12.18 19.07 0.82
C LYS A 642 -11.82 17.69 0.29
N PHE A 643 -12.07 16.65 1.08
CA PHE A 643 -11.87 15.25 0.71
C PHE A 643 -12.59 14.90 -0.61
N ARG A 644 -13.89 15.20 -0.70
CA ARG A 644 -14.71 14.95 -1.90
C ARG A 644 -14.18 15.68 -3.14
N GLU A 645 -13.86 16.97 -3.00
CA GLU A 645 -13.42 17.77 -4.13
C GLU A 645 -11.99 17.41 -4.59
N GLU A 646 -11.05 17.26 -3.66
CA GLU A 646 -9.64 17.05 -3.96
C GLU A 646 -9.31 15.61 -4.36
N MET A 647 -9.99 14.59 -3.82
CA MET A 647 -9.66 13.18 -4.10
C MET A 647 -10.51 12.54 -5.20
N PHE A 648 -11.67 13.14 -5.52
CA PHE A 648 -12.59 12.63 -6.55
C PHE A 648 -12.82 13.65 -7.66
N ASN A 649 -13.53 14.75 -7.37
CA ASN A 649 -14.12 15.60 -8.41
C ASN A 649 -13.08 16.40 -9.22
N ARG A 650 -11.93 16.72 -8.64
CA ARG A 650 -10.83 17.44 -9.31
C ARG A 650 -9.67 16.53 -9.72
N TYR A 651 -9.57 15.35 -9.14
CA TYR A 651 -8.44 14.42 -9.36
C TYR A 651 -8.71 13.42 -10.50
N SER A 652 -9.96 13.04 -10.73
CA SER A 652 -10.32 12.05 -11.77
C SER A 652 -10.49 12.69 -13.16
N LEU A 653 -10.01 11.99 -14.20
CA LEU A 653 -10.28 12.33 -15.60
C LEU A 653 -11.48 11.51 -16.13
N GLY A 654 -12.63 12.16 -16.35
CA GLY A 654 -13.80 11.55 -17.02
C GLY A 654 -14.66 10.59 -16.18
N ASP A 655 -14.56 10.68 -14.85
CA ASP A 655 -15.38 9.89 -13.92
C ASP A 655 -16.73 10.59 -13.60
N TRP A 656 -17.63 9.87 -12.93
CA TRP A 656 -18.80 10.47 -12.31
C TRP A 656 -18.41 11.44 -11.21
N ARG A 657 -19.17 12.54 -11.08
CA ARG A 657 -19.01 13.46 -9.95
C ARG A 657 -19.67 12.88 -8.72
N LEU A 658 -18.93 12.85 -7.62
CA LEU A 658 -19.47 12.46 -6.32
C LEU A 658 -20.37 13.59 -5.79
N PRO A 659 -21.67 13.36 -5.57
CA PRO A 659 -22.60 14.41 -5.15
C PRO A 659 -22.39 14.83 -3.69
N ARG A 660 -22.97 15.97 -3.30
CA ARG A 660 -22.87 16.51 -1.93
C ARG A 660 -23.54 15.62 -0.88
N VAL A 661 -24.54 14.81 -1.26
CA VAL A 661 -25.23 13.89 -0.33
C VAL A 661 -24.25 12.91 0.32
N TRP A 662 -23.18 12.50 -0.40
CA TRP A 662 -22.14 11.65 0.16
C TRP A 662 -21.45 12.27 1.40
N GLU A 663 -21.27 13.60 1.43
CA GLU A 663 -20.70 14.28 2.60
C GLU A 663 -21.59 14.10 3.84
N TRP A 664 -22.91 14.12 3.67
CA TRP A 664 -23.88 13.94 4.74
C TRP A 664 -23.95 12.49 5.21
N LEU A 665 -23.90 11.54 4.27
CA LEU A 665 -23.85 10.11 4.57
C LEU A 665 -22.65 9.78 5.47
N VAL A 666 -21.45 10.24 5.09
CA VAL A 666 -20.22 9.94 5.85
C VAL A 666 -20.12 10.73 7.15
N LYS A 667 -20.57 12.00 7.18
CA LYS A 667 -20.38 12.88 8.35
C LYS A 667 -21.43 12.67 9.45
N ILE A 668 -22.64 12.25 9.09
CA ILE A 668 -23.77 12.20 10.04
C ILE A 668 -24.38 10.81 10.09
N ILE A 669 -24.81 10.26 8.95
CA ILE A 669 -25.57 9.00 8.92
C ILE A 669 -24.71 7.83 9.40
N ALA A 670 -23.55 7.62 8.79
CA ALA A 670 -22.70 6.49 9.11
C ALA A 670 -22.19 6.48 10.58
N PRO A 671 -21.81 7.62 11.21
CA PRO A 671 -21.53 7.63 12.64
C PRO A 671 -22.73 7.24 13.51
N LEU A 672 -23.94 7.68 13.17
CA LEU A 672 -25.16 7.32 13.92
C LEU A 672 -25.47 5.83 13.77
N GLU A 673 -25.30 5.27 12.57
CA GLU A 673 -25.45 3.85 12.31
C GLU A 673 -24.46 3.02 13.14
N ALA A 674 -23.18 3.43 13.16
CA ALA A 674 -22.15 2.75 13.94
C ALA A 674 -22.45 2.75 15.45
N LEU A 675 -22.88 3.90 15.98
CA LEU A 675 -23.27 4.03 17.40
C LEU A 675 -24.52 3.19 17.72
N PHE A 676 -25.51 3.21 16.84
CA PHE A 676 -26.73 2.43 17.01
C PHE A 676 -26.42 0.92 17.02
N ILE A 677 -25.59 0.44 16.09
CA ILE A 677 -25.23 -0.98 16.02
C ILE A 677 -24.48 -1.43 17.25
N ILE A 678 -23.42 -0.72 17.64
CA ILE A 678 -22.63 -1.11 18.81
C ILE A 678 -23.49 -1.04 20.08
N GLY A 679 -24.33 -0.01 20.21
CA GLY A 679 -25.23 0.15 21.35
C GLY A 679 -26.30 -0.94 21.40
N TRP A 680 -26.94 -1.25 20.28
CA TRP A 680 -27.96 -2.28 20.20
C TRP A 680 -27.38 -3.67 20.41
N TRP A 681 -26.25 -3.98 19.77
CA TRP A 681 -25.56 -5.26 19.97
C TRP A 681 -25.16 -5.47 21.42
N ALA A 682 -24.62 -4.44 22.09
CA ALA A 682 -24.32 -4.53 23.51
C ALA A 682 -25.58 -4.71 24.36
N TYR A 683 -26.68 -4.04 24.01
CA TYR A 683 -27.98 -4.23 24.67
C TYR A 683 -28.51 -5.65 24.47
N ASP A 684 -28.49 -6.19 23.24
CA ASP A 684 -28.96 -7.53 22.89
C ASP A 684 -28.20 -8.62 23.66
N LEU A 685 -26.87 -8.46 23.82
CA LEU A 685 -26.06 -9.36 24.65
C LEU A 685 -26.38 -9.27 26.15
N ILE A 686 -26.79 -8.10 26.64
CA ILE A 686 -27.14 -7.90 28.05
C ILE A 686 -28.56 -8.40 28.34
N ASP A 687 -29.49 -8.16 27.43
CA ASP A 687 -30.91 -8.50 27.57
C ASP A 687 -31.19 -9.97 27.21
N GLY A 688 -30.42 -10.54 26.27
CA GLY A 688 -30.51 -11.93 25.82
C GLY A 688 -30.16 -12.98 26.87
N GLU A 689 -29.78 -12.59 28.10
CA GLU A 689 -29.44 -13.46 29.23
C GLU A 689 -30.59 -14.37 29.74
N ALA A 690 -31.75 -14.40 29.08
CA ALA A 690 -32.89 -15.23 29.48
C ALA A 690 -32.76 -16.73 29.15
N GLY A 691 -31.61 -17.21 28.64
CA GLY A 691 -31.44 -18.64 28.30
C GLY A 691 -30.02 -19.19 28.08
N ASP A 692 -28.96 -18.37 28.07
CA ASP A 692 -27.59 -18.84 27.78
C ASP A 692 -26.77 -19.20 29.04
N GLU A 693 -25.86 -20.18 28.91
CA GLU A 693 -24.99 -20.66 30.00
C GLU A 693 -23.92 -19.64 30.42
N GLU A 694 -23.51 -18.74 29.52
CA GLU A 694 -22.45 -17.75 29.75
C GLU A 694 -23.03 -16.33 29.81
N LYS A 695 -22.82 -15.65 30.95
CA LYS A 695 -23.34 -14.28 31.14
C LYS A 695 -22.49 -13.23 30.46
N TRP A 696 -23.07 -12.07 30.10
CA TRP A 696 -22.36 -11.04 29.32
C TRP A 696 -21.10 -10.50 30.01
N TYR A 697 -21.07 -10.59 31.35
CA TYR A 697 -19.97 -10.12 32.20
C TYR A 697 -18.91 -11.18 32.52
N GLU A 698 -19.13 -12.43 32.14
CA GLU A 698 -18.19 -13.53 32.35
C GLU A 698 -17.23 -13.65 31.17
N PHE A 699 -16.08 -14.30 31.38
CA PHE A 699 -15.12 -14.56 30.30
C PHE A 699 -15.54 -15.78 29.48
N GLY A 700 -16.65 -15.65 28.76
CA GLY A 700 -17.17 -16.64 27.83
C GLY A 700 -16.70 -16.47 26.38
N ARG A 701 -17.12 -17.36 25.50
CA ARG A 701 -16.73 -17.40 24.07
C ARG A 701 -17.33 -16.24 23.28
N GLU A 702 -18.57 -15.87 23.53
CA GLU A 702 -19.32 -14.85 22.78
C GLU A 702 -19.88 -13.75 23.71
N THR A 703 -19.10 -13.37 24.72
CA THR A 703 -19.54 -12.41 25.75
C THR A 703 -19.15 -10.96 25.44
N LEU A 704 -19.86 -10.01 26.05
CA LEU A 704 -19.54 -8.59 25.90
C LEU A 704 -18.20 -8.25 26.58
N VAL A 705 -17.94 -8.78 27.78
CA VAL A 705 -16.71 -8.48 28.53
C VAL A 705 -15.45 -8.97 27.83
N ILE A 706 -15.43 -10.20 27.29
CA ILE A 706 -14.25 -10.67 26.54
C ILE A 706 -13.96 -9.75 25.35
N THR A 707 -15.02 -9.28 24.67
CA THR A 707 -14.92 -8.41 23.50
C THR A 707 -14.31 -7.05 23.87
N VAL A 708 -14.86 -6.40 24.91
CA VAL A 708 -14.35 -5.12 25.41
C VAL A 708 -12.90 -5.23 25.88
N VAL A 709 -12.53 -6.32 26.56
CA VAL A 709 -11.16 -6.55 27.03
C VAL A 709 -10.18 -6.71 25.87
N GLN A 710 -10.52 -7.52 24.86
CA GLN A 710 -9.66 -7.70 23.68
C GLN A 710 -9.51 -6.41 22.86
N TRP A 711 -10.61 -5.69 22.62
CA TRP A 711 -10.59 -4.40 21.93
C TRP A 711 -9.79 -3.34 22.69
N GLY A 712 -10.06 -3.19 23.99
CA GLY A 712 -9.37 -2.25 24.86
C GLY A 712 -7.87 -2.54 24.92
N GLY A 713 -7.51 -3.82 25.06
CA GLY A 713 -6.10 -4.27 25.05
C GLY A 713 -5.37 -3.89 23.76
N LEU A 714 -5.97 -4.18 22.59
CA LEU A 714 -5.39 -3.81 21.30
C LEU A 714 -5.30 -2.29 21.14
N MET A 715 -6.35 -1.55 21.52
CA MET A 715 -6.37 -0.09 21.40
C MET A 715 -5.30 0.56 22.27
N VAL A 716 -5.16 0.14 23.52
CA VAL A 716 -4.11 0.61 24.44
C VAL A 716 -2.72 0.28 23.89
N LEU A 717 -2.51 -0.93 23.37
CA LEU A 717 -1.23 -1.33 22.79
C LEU A 717 -0.86 -0.44 21.60
N LEU A 718 -1.75 -0.27 20.63
CA LEU A 718 -1.51 0.52 19.42
C LEU A 718 -1.31 2.01 19.74
N PHE A 719 -2.11 2.55 20.65
CA PHE A 719 -1.94 3.93 21.11
C PHE A 719 -0.58 4.11 21.81
N SER A 720 -0.20 3.18 22.68
CA SER A 720 1.10 3.22 23.39
C SER A 720 2.28 3.16 22.41
N ILE A 721 2.23 2.26 21.42
CA ILE A 721 3.25 2.19 20.36
C ILE A 721 3.35 3.51 19.60
N ASN A 722 2.21 4.10 19.24
CA ASN A 722 2.20 5.38 18.54
C ASN A 722 2.75 6.52 19.41
N MET A 723 2.43 6.55 20.71
CA MET A 723 2.97 7.54 21.64
C MET A 723 4.49 7.40 21.79
N ILE A 724 5.01 6.18 21.92
CA ILE A 724 6.45 5.92 21.96
C ILE A 724 7.11 6.42 20.66
N TYR A 725 6.53 6.10 19.51
CA TYR A 725 7.02 6.57 18.21
C TYR A 725 7.10 8.12 18.13
N LEU A 726 6.04 8.81 18.57
CA LEU A 726 6.01 10.27 18.61
C LEU A 726 7.07 10.85 19.57
N CYS A 727 7.27 10.24 20.74
CA CYS A 727 8.29 10.65 21.70
C CYS A 727 9.70 10.49 21.13
N CYS A 728 10.02 9.34 20.52
CA CYS A 728 11.33 9.11 19.91
C CYS A 728 11.62 10.12 18.80
N ARG A 729 10.63 10.40 17.93
CA ARG A 729 10.82 11.36 16.83
C ARG A 729 10.94 12.79 17.32
N ARG A 730 10.25 13.15 18.40
CA ARG A 730 10.40 14.46 19.05
C ARG A 730 11.79 14.61 19.66
N SER A 731 12.33 13.56 20.30
CA SER A 731 13.70 13.54 20.80
C SER A 731 14.71 13.74 19.67
N GLU A 732 14.58 13.03 18.54
CA GLU A 732 15.46 13.24 17.38
C GLU A 732 15.37 14.68 16.83
N GLY A 733 14.18 15.26 16.79
CA GLY A 733 13.97 16.66 16.40
C GLY A 733 14.59 17.65 17.39
N GLU A 734 14.42 17.42 18.69
CA GLU A 734 14.99 18.25 19.76
C GLU A 734 16.52 18.12 19.85
N ASP A 735 17.08 16.93 19.59
CA ASP A 735 18.53 16.72 19.48
C ASP A 735 19.10 17.39 18.23
N THR A 736 18.37 17.35 17.11
CA THR A 736 18.75 18.10 15.90
C THR A 736 18.74 19.60 16.15
N VAL A 737 17.72 20.12 16.84
CA VAL A 737 17.62 21.55 17.22
C VAL A 737 18.65 21.92 18.29
N ARG A 738 18.97 21.04 19.24
CA ARG A 738 20.06 21.26 20.23
C ARG A 738 21.43 21.28 19.58
N LEU A 739 21.70 20.38 18.63
CA LEU A 739 22.94 20.36 17.86
C LEU A 739 23.09 21.61 16.98
N LEU A 740 21.98 22.12 16.42
CA LEU A 740 21.96 23.38 15.69
C LEU A 740 22.11 24.60 16.62
N GLY A 741 21.42 24.61 17.77
CA GLY A 741 21.49 25.69 18.75
C GLY A 741 22.80 25.76 19.54
N GLN A 742 23.48 24.63 19.77
CA GLN A 742 24.85 24.61 20.32
C GLN A 742 25.86 25.17 19.32
N LYS A 743 25.70 24.91 18.02
CA LYS A 743 26.51 25.54 16.97
C LYS A 743 26.29 27.06 16.95
N ASP A 744 25.07 27.55 17.07
CA ASP A 744 24.80 29.00 17.09
C ASP A 744 25.35 29.68 18.36
N LEU A 745 25.35 28.99 19.51
CA LEU A 745 25.96 29.48 20.76
C LEU A 745 27.49 29.46 20.73
N GLU A 746 28.12 28.46 20.10
CA GLU A 746 29.57 28.44 19.87
C GLU A 746 30.01 29.52 18.87
N THR A 747 29.17 29.85 17.88
CA THR A 747 29.46 30.91 16.91
C THR A 747 29.23 32.31 17.51
N SER A 748 28.23 32.47 18.39
CA SER A 748 27.96 33.73 19.11
C SER A 748 28.96 34.02 20.25
N ALA A 749 29.73 33.03 20.73
CA ALA A 749 30.72 33.23 21.78
C ALA A 749 32.06 33.81 21.27
N THR A 750 32.30 33.77 19.96
CA THR A 750 33.53 34.29 19.30
C THR A 750 33.37 35.68 18.69
N GLU A 751 32.14 36.20 18.55
CA GLU A 751 31.87 37.55 18.03
C GLU A 751 31.18 38.42 19.07
N LYS A 752 31.94 38.92 20.06
CA LYS A 752 31.48 40.08 20.86
C LYS A 752 32.61 40.84 21.54
N VAL A 753 33.57 41.33 20.74
CA VAL A 753 34.30 42.57 21.03
C VAL A 753 34.55 43.27 19.69
N ILE A 754 33.68 44.19 19.29
CA ILE A 754 34.04 45.46 18.63
C ILE A 754 32.83 46.41 18.82
N SER A 755 33.17 47.57 19.37
CA SER A 755 32.33 48.68 19.80
C SER A 755 31.69 49.42 18.62
N TYR A 756 30.41 49.78 18.74
CA TYR A 756 29.81 50.89 18.00
C TYR A 756 29.45 52.02 18.98
N LYS A 757 30.32 53.03 19.01
CA LYS A 757 30.01 54.39 19.42
C LYS A 757 29.98 55.24 18.15
N ASP A 758 29.00 56.13 18.10
CA ASP A 758 28.86 57.29 17.23
C ASP A 758 28.57 57.01 15.75
N VAL A 759 27.39 57.45 15.27
CA VAL A 759 27.24 58.73 14.54
C VAL A 759 25.74 58.93 14.22
N GLN A 760 25.22 60.06 14.68
CA GLN A 760 23.97 60.67 14.22
C GLN A 760 24.14 61.17 12.77
N LEU A 761 23.17 60.87 11.90
CA LEU A 761 22.52 61.81 10.96
C LEU A 761 21.42 61.10 10.17
#